data_AF-H2ZG17-F1
#
_entry.id   AF-H2ZG17-F1
#
_cell.length_a   1.000
_cell.length_b   1.000
_cell.length_c   1.000
_cell.angle_alpha   90.00
_cell.angle_beta   90.00
_cell.angle_gamma   90.00
#
_symmetry.space_group_name_H-M   'P 1'
#
loop_
_entity.id
_entity.type
_entity.pdbx_description
1 polymer ?
#
loop_
_entity_poly.entity_id
_entity_poly.type
_entity_poly.pdbx_seq_one_letter_code
_entity_poly.pdbx_strand_id
1 'polypeptide(L)'
;CYFKRCYLGQKCQVDERTGRAICVCKSHCKPIKKPVCGTDGLYYENHCEMHRSACVVGKDVYDARHKDCFYQRSTCESGELKIFQDRLLDFHESKSRYTDEDAPGDDVKSIFRYLDLDMDGYVGSDEIYQISTLEDLDRIFPLPCSLFHVLQYGDANQDHALDIHELLKLYNITELHLPIDKRVVLETAICGGSVSLQCGIKGDPNPIWRHYGYDVQAQGNPNINVIGDQLKISEVSPKNAGNYTCHARKRPEMKQVIRLSVHSAPHVKIYPRTQHVETGSSFNVMCHVRGIPPPRITWLMNGDQLEMESGRYVIMSNNTELHINSAQESDSAAYSCLATNVAGSNEEIGAVFVEDMVETSEYANGEVAAFFIFHESGIVILDPRSCQELRRIQADEALPGLLRQNKLCQIMNSDGVRHCNWSSAVVAGSRFVYAAQPTENRVVVVDLRLERVVEVLATDPMPVELYYVASTDQLFVHCWVDGSRRMSNLQVIYAASVPGMHFAAQIQPLDGGNSIDLAVYSFFIPPESPLNTQSRYGYIVHRGRQVIYKLNLGTLLYDDATIDLSPHGCSPENMFYQPIGGLLHVTCAYQGGELPRTVTVETATEKVVETNQESDFDREFTSSDGQHVLRVYPEKQQVRLYNITSSGDLTEPIVLHTNFAVADAAFEQKPSNLRQTTVYISSQSQAEVMHLDTSTGEVGVIDGLSRPLQTSDFPWEPRSRLLVPSSWYDRHVASAGENGVDVIDAETKEVSCRLHDVTKAMAITWVDGR
;
A
#
# COMPACT_ATOMS: atom_id res chain seq x y z
N CYS A 1 17.35 -63.66 63.40
CA CYS A 1 18.33 -64.35 62.56
C CYS A 1 18.55 -65.81 62.92
N TYR A 2 18.45 -66.20 64.20
CA TYR A 2 18.71 -67.57 64.68
C TYR A 2 17.96 -68.70 63.93
N PHE A 3 16.72 -68.47 63.51
CA PHE A 3 15.89 -69.45 62.78
C PHE A 3 15.79 -69.19 61.26
N LYS A 4 16.45 -68.15 60.73
CA LYS A 4 16.37 -67.81 59.30
C LYS A 4 17.62 -68.28 58.58
N ARG A 5 17.44 -69.21 57.63
CA ARG A 5 18.52 -69.66 56.75
C ARG A 5 18.65 -68.66 55.59
N CYS A 6 19.85 -68.10 55.42
CA CYS A 6 20.20 -67.26 54.27
C CYS A 6 21.03 -68.08 53.28
N TYR A 7 20.96 -67.75 52.00
CA TYR A 7 21.70 -68.43 50.93
C TYR A 7 23.21 -68.18 51.01
N LEU A 8 24.00 -68.93 50.24
CA LEU A 8 25.46 -68.87 50.28
C LEU A 8 25.92 -67.44 49.91
N GLY A 9 26.71 -66.80 50.78
CA GLY A 9 27.19 -65.41 50.57
C GLY A 9 26.32 -64.31 51.20
N GLN A 10 25.11 -64.63 51.67
CA GLN A 10 24.26 -63.70 52.43
C GLN A 10 24.58 -63.71 53.93
N LYS A 11 24.49 -62.55 54.57
CA LYS A 11 24.51 -62.41 56.03
C LYS A 11 23.13 -62.03 56.54
N CYS A 12 22.65 -62.73 57.56
CA CYS A 12 21.41 -62.35 58.21
C CYS A 12 21.62 -61.11 59.07
N GLN A 13 20.80 -60.08 58.84
CA GLN A 13 20.70 -58.87 59.65
C GLN A 13 19.25 -58.70 60.12
N VAL A 14 19.05 -57.96 61.21
CA VAL A 14 17.71 -57.60 61.67
C VAL A 14 17.38 -56.25 61.06
N ASP A 15 16.29 -56.17 60.31
CA ASP A 15 15.75 -54.90 59.83
C ASP A 15 15.31 -54.07 61.04
N GLU A 16 15.98 -52.94 61.27
CA GLU A 16 15.76 -52.07 62.42
C GLU A 16 14.36 -51.45 62.45
N ARG A 17 13.70 -51.36 61.29
CA ARG A 17 12.40 -50.70 61.16
C ARG A 17 11.23 -51.66 61.38
N THR A 18 11.41 -52.93 61.05
CA THR A 18 10.36 -53.95 61.12
C THR A 18 10.64 -55.03 62.17
N GLY A 19 11.84 -55.06 62.75
CA GLY A 19 12.31 -56.08 63.70
C GLY A 19 12.47 -57.47 63.09
N ARG A 20 12.31 -57.63 61.77
CA ARG A 20 12.37 -58.92 61.09
C ARG A 20 13.78 -59.27 60.66
N ALA A 21 14.11 -60.55 60.71
CA ALA A 21 15.36 -61.06 60.16
C ALA A 21 15.32 -61.01 58.62
N ILE A 22 16.27 -60.32 58.01
CA ILE A 22 16.47 -60.19 56.56
C ILE A 22 17.86 -60.71 56.18
N CYS A 23 18.02 -61.21 54.97
CA CYS A 23 19.29 -61.71 54.45
C CYS A 23 19.85 -60.65 53.49
N VAL A 24 21.07 -60.16 53.72
CA VAL A 24 21.69 -59.10 52.91
C VAL A 24 23.05 -59.54 52.37
N CYS A 25 23.39 -59.05 51.18
CA CYS A 25 24.66 -59.35 50.53
C CYS A 25 25.83 -58.57 51.11
N LYS A 26 27.02 -59.14 51.00
CA LYS A 26 28.23 -58.48 51.44
C LYS A 26 28.50 -57.29 50.51
N SER A 27 28.42 -56.07 51.03
CA SER A 27 28.55 -54.86 50.21
C SER A 27 29.95 -54.62 49.68
N HIS A 28 31.00 -55.11 50.35
CA HIS A 28 32.41 -54.86 49.99
C HIS A 28 33.28 -56.10 50.21
N CYS A 29 34.18 -56.35 49.26
CA CYS A 29 35.17 -57.41 49.28
C CYS A 29 36.58 -56.82 49.27
N LYS A 30 37.54 -57.54 49.86
CA LYS A 30 38.93 -57.08 49.91
C LYS A 30 39.55 -57.30 48.52
N PRO A 31 40.29 -56.33 47.95
CA PRO A 31 40.91 -56.44 46.63
C PRO A 31 42.12 -57.39 46.68
N ILE A 32 41.85 -58.68 46.72
CA ILE A 32 42.86 -59.74 46.71
C ILE A 32 42.69 -60.50 45.40
N LYS A 33 43.63 -60.38 44.47
CA LYS A 33 43.52 -61.06 43.16
C LYS A 33 43.95 -62.53 43.28
N LYS A 34 42.98 -63.43 43.36
CA LYS A 34 43.10 -64.89 43.28
C LYS A 34 41.93 -65.42 42.46
N PRO A 35 42.02 -65.40 41.13
CA PRO A 35 40.85 -65.57 40.29
C PRO A 35 40.26 -66.98 40.38
N VAL A 36 38.94 -67.06 40.34
CA VAL A 36 38.16 -68.31 40.42
C VAL A 36 37.18 -68.38 39.26
N CYS A 37 36.95 -69.58 38.74
CA CYS A 37 36.00 -69.85 37.65
C CYS A 37 34.68 -70.31 38.28
N GLY A 38 33.59 -69.64 37.98
CA GLY A 38 32.25 -69.96 38.47
C GLY A 38 31.53 -70.98 37.59
N THR A 39 30.54 -71.68 38.16
CA THR A 39 29.62 -72.59 37.43
C THR A 39 28.71 -71.91 36.41
N ASP A 40 28.68 -70.58 36.43
CA ASP A 40 28.11 -69.73 35.38
C ASP A 40 29.03 -69.56 34.16
N GLY A 41 30.22 -70.15 34.20
CA GLY A 41 31.19 -70.10 33.10
C GLY A 41 32.06 -68.84 33.09
N LEU A 42 32.02 -68.01 34.14
CA LEU A 42 32.72 -66.73 34.24
C LEU A 42 33.93 -66.78 35.20
N TYR A 43 34.91 -65.90 35.00
CA TYR A 43 36.03 -65.70 35.91
C TYR A 43 35.80 -64.51 36.86
N TYR A 44 36.10 -64.70 38.14
CA TYR A 44 35.98 -63.69 39.20
C TYR A 44 37.34 -63.39 39.79
N GLU A 45 37.60 -62.15 40.22
CA GLU A 45 38.90 -61.76 40.79
C GLU A 45 39.29 -62.55 42.05
N ASN A 46 38.29 -62.96 42.83
CA ASN A 46 38.41 -63.87 43.96
C ASN A 46 37.05 -64.45 44.37
N HIS A 47 37.08 -65.45 45.24
CA HIS A 47 35.87 -66.04 45.83
C HIS A 47 34.91 -65.04 46.47
N CYS A 48 35.42 -63.97 47.09
CA CYS A 48 34.55 -63.00 47.73
C CYS A 48 33.70 -62.27 46.67
N GLU A 49 34.32 -61.83 45.57
CA GLU A 49 33.60 -61.20 44.46
C GLU A 49 32.66 -62.18 43.74
N MET A 50 33.06 -63.45 43.57
CA MET A 50 32.16 -64.47 43.03
C MET A 50 30.90 -64.63 43.88
N HIS A 51 31.06 -64.79 45.20
CA HIS A 51 29.93 -64.99 46.10
C HIS A 51 29.11 -63.70 46.29
N ARG A 52 29.75 -62.53 46.20
CA ARG A 52 29.08 -61.23 46.24
C ARG A 52 28.22 -61.04 44.99
N SER A 53 28.77 -61.29 43.81
CA SER A 53 28.03 -61.28 42.54
C SER A 53 26.85 -62.25 42.59
N ALA A 54 27.11 -63.52 42.91
CA ALA A 54 26.10 -64.56 43.08
C ALA A 54 24.97 -64.14 44.05
N CYS A 55 25.34 -63.50 45.16
CA CYS A 55 24.41 -63.01 46.17
C CYS A 55 23.53 -61.86 45.67
N VAL A 56 24.13 -60.86 45.04
CA VAL A 56 23.41 -59.69 44.47
C VAL A 56 22.42 -60.15 43.41
N VAL A 57 22.83 -61.13 42.60
CA VAL A 57 22.05 -61.70 41.51
C VAL A 57 21.00 -62.71 41.99
N GLY A 58 21.13 -63.24 43.20
CA GLY A 58 20.19 -64.21 43.78
C GLY A 58 20.30 -65.62 43.18
N LYS A 59 21.49 -66.02 42.70
CA LYS A 59 21.77 -67.36 42.17
C LYS A 59 22.98 -67.97 42.87
N ASP A 60 22.96 -69.28 43.14
CA ASP A 60 24.11 -69.96 43.73
C ASP A 60 25.17 -70.27 42.65
N VAL A 61 26.34 -69.62 42.74
CA VAL A 61 27.50 -69.85 41.87
C VAL A 61 28.60 -70.54 42.67
N TYR A 62 29.11 -71.66 42.15
CA TYR A 62 30.15 -72.48 42.79
C TYR A 62 31.42 -72.48 41.95
N ASP A 63 32.54 -72.98 42.50
CA ASP A 63 33.75 -73.18 41.69
C ASP A 63 33.52 -74.25 40.61
N ALA A 64 33.72 -73.86 39.36
CA ALA A 64 33.83 -74.74 38.23
C ALA A 64 35.29 -75.04 37.86
N ARG A 65 35.48 -76.08 37.05
CA ARG A 65 36.81 -76.37 36.51
C ARG A 65 37.14 -75.31 35.47
N HIS A 66 38.35 -74.77 35.51
CA HIS A 66 38.77 -73.65 34.65
C HIS A 66 38.57 -73.89 33.14
N LYS A 67 38.59 -75.15 32.70
CA LYS A 67 38.31 -75.56 31.31
C LYS A 67 36.85 -75.44 30.88
N ASP A 68 35.94 -75.32 31.84
CA ASP A 68 34.49 -75.19 31.63
C ASP A 68 34.08 -73.69 31.56
N CYS A 69 35.02 -72.76 31.81
CA CYS A 69 34.84 -71.31 31.63
C CYS A 69 35.41 -70.86 30.26
N PHE A 70 34.64 -70.07 29.50
CA PHE A 70 35.10 -69.50 28.24
C PHE A 70 35.88 -68.21 28.49
N TYR A 71 36.99 -68.02 27.77
CA TYR A 71 37.73 -66.76 27.80
C TYR A 71 36.96 -65.73 26.97
N GLN A 72 36.04 -65.00 27.61
CA GLN A 72 35.59 -63.73 27.05
C GLN A 72 36.81 -62.82 26.90
N ARG A 73 37.02 -62.27 25.71
CA ARG A 73 38.04 -61.24 25.52
C ARG A 73 37.59 -60.01 26.31
N SER A 74 38.51 -59.38 27.02
CA SER A 74 38.27 -58.16 27.80
C SER A 74 38.10 -56.90 26.94
N THR A 75 38.20 -57.01 25.60
CA THR A 75 38.18 -55.90 24.64
C THR A 75 37.56 -56.33 23.32
N CYS A 76 36.57 -55.58 22.80
CA CYS A 76 35.93 -55.85 21.51
C CYS A 76 36.65 -55.14 20.33
N GLU A 77 36.49 -55.63 19.09
CA GLU A 77 37.06 -54.99 17.89
C GLU A 77 36.07 -53.96 17.27
N SER A 78 36.58 -52.93 16.57
CA SER A 78 35.76 -51.82 16.06
C SER A 78 34.68 -52.21 15.04
N GLY A 79 34.84 -53.34 14.35
CA GLY A 79 33.81 -53.89 13.45
C GLY A 79 32.65 -54.56 14.18
N GLU A 80 32.89 -55.08 15.39
CA GLU A 80 31.89 -55.76 16.22
C GLU A 80 31.01 -54.76 16.97
N LEU A 81 31.59 -53.61 17.36
CA LEU A 81 30.86 -52.47 17.94
C LEU A 81 29.76 -51.94 17.00
N LYS A 82 30.02 -51.93 15.70
CA LYS A 82 29.06 -51.48 14.69
C LYS A 82 27.91 -52.48 14.48
N ILE A 83 28.20 -53.78 14.52
CA ILE A 83 27.18 -54.84 14.44
C ILE A 83 26.28 -54.82 15.69
N PHE A 84 26.86 -54.54 16.85
CA PHE A 84 26.12 -54.33 18.09
C PHE A 84 25.20 -53.09 18.00
N GLN A 85 25.71 -51.96 17.51
CA GLN A 85 24.94 -50.72 17.27
C GLN A 85 23.70 -50.96 16.41
N ASP A 86 23.86 -51.63 15.27
CA ASP A 86 22.78 -51.87 14.32
C ASP A 86 21.68 -52.78 14.93
N ARG A 87 22.05 -53.80 15.71
CA ARG A 87 21.09 -54.72 16.35
C ARG A 87 20.33 -54.12 17.53
N LEU A 88 20.96 -53.21 18.28
CA LEU A 88 20.31 -52.51 19.40
C LEU A 88 19.22 -51.55 18.88
N LEU A 89 19.45 -50.91 17.73
CA LEU A 89 18.46 -50.09 17.03
C LEU A 89 17.28 -50.93 16.53
N ASP A 90 17.54 -52.08 15.90
CA ASP A 90 16.49 -53.01 15.45
C ASP A 90 15.61 -53.51 16.62
N PHE A 91 16.22 -53.78 17.77
CA PHE A 91 15.50 -54.18 18.99
C PHE A 91 14.57 -53.06 19.49
N HIS A 92 15.04 -51.81 19.53
CA HIS A 92 14.23 -50.64 19.91
C HIS A 92 12.99 -50.47 19.02
N GLU A 93 13.18 -50.53 17.71
CA GLU A 93 12.09 -50.40 16.73
C GLU A 93 11.11 -51.58 16.72
N SER A 94 11.51 -52.72 17.30
CA SER A 94 10.66 -53.91 17.47
C SER A 94 9.73 -53.78 18.70
N LYS A 95 10.21 -53.16 19.80
CA LYS A 95 9.44 -53.00 21.04
C LYS A 95 8.58 -51.73 21.05
N SER A 96 8.94 -50.69 20.29
CA SER A 96 8.11 -49.48 20.11
C SER A 96 6.80 -49.73 19.33
N ARG A 97 6.61 -50.94 18.79
CA ARG A 97 5.42 -51.35 18.02
C ARG A 97 4.28 -51.94 18.87
N TYR A 98 4.45 -52.07 20.18
CA TYR A 98 3.52 -52.82 21.05
C TYR A 98 2.87 -52.03 22.21
N THR A 99 2.98 -50.71 22.24
CA THR A 99 2.27 -49.87 23.22
C THR A 99 1.39 -48.86 22.50
N ASP A 100 0.20 -49.31 22.13
CA ASP A 100 -0.97 -48.45 21.95
C ASP A 100 -1.79 -48.58 23.25
N GLU A 101 -2.17 -47.43 23.80
CA GLU A 101 -3.07 -47.15 24.96
C GLU A 101 -2.42 -46.29 26.08
N ASP A 102 -2.73 -44.99 25.99
CA ASP A 102 -2.82 -43.98 27.06
C ASP A 102 -1.54 -43.46 27.76
N ALA A 103 -0.72 -42.68 27.05
CA ALA A 103 -0.11 -41.43 27.57
C ALA A 103 0.64 -40.65 26.46
N PRO A 104 0.34 -39.35 26.22
CA PRO A 104 1.06 -38.57 25.22
C PRO A 104 2.32 -37.93 25.83
N GLY A 105 3.47 -38.52 25.48
CA GLY A 105 4.77 -37.87 25.49
C GLY A 105 5.84 -38.62 26.28
N ASP A 106 6.37 -39.73 25.75
CA ASP A 106 7.51 -40.42 26.38
C ASP A 106 8.23 -41.49 25.54
N ASP A 107 8.34 -41.32 24.22
CA ASP A 107 8.98 -42.36 23.38
C ASP A 107 10.49 -42.53 23.67
N VAL A 108 11.14 -41.50 24.22
CA VAL A 108 12.52 -41.56 24.78
C VAL A 108 12.59 -42.36 26.08
N LYS A 109 11.51 -42.42 26.86
CA LYS A 109 11.49 -43.16 28.12
C LYS A 109 11.39 -44.67 27.93
N SER A 110 11.09 -45.23 26.76
CA SER A 110 10.95 -46.68 26.62
C SER A 110 12.28 -47.45 26.69
N ILE A 111 13.34 -46.96 26.02
CA ILE A 111 14.68 -47.57 26.11
C ILE A 111 15.41 -47.11 27.37
N PHE A 112 15.25 -45.84 27.74
CA PHE A 112 15.94 -45.28 28.90
C PHE A 112 15.41 -45.88 30.20
N ARG A 113 14.09 -45.94 30.39
CA ARG A 113 13.47 -46.63 31.54
C ARG A 113 13.71 -48.14 31.57
N TYR A 114 14.15 -48.71 30.45
CA TYR A 114 14.53 -50.13 30.35
C TYR A 114 16.00 -50.35 30.70
N LEU A 115 16.87 -49.39 30.38
CA LEU A 115 18.32 -49.46 30.64
C LEU A 115 18.74 -48.85 31.99
N ASP A 116 18.04 -47.79 32.40
CA ASP A 116 18.10 -47.07 33.68
C ASP A 116 16.74 -47.33 34.37
N LEU A 117 16.71 -48.38 35.18
CA LEU A 117 15.49 -48.95 35.76
C LEU A 117 14.94 -48.09 36.89
N ASP A 118 15.80 -47.30 37.54
CA ASP A 118 15.41 -46.38 38.61
C ASP A 118 15.29 -44.91 38.17
N MET A 119 15.61 -44.63 36.90
CA MET A 119 15.51 -43.35 36.21
C MET A 119 16.36 -42.25 36.86
N ASP A 120 17.55 -42.60 37.34
CA ASP A 120 18.43 -41.67 38.05
C ASP A 120 19.39 -40.88 37.13
N GLY A 121 19.44 -41.22 35.84
CA GLY A 121 20.31 -40.57 34.85
C GLY A 121 21.56 -41.36 34.49
N TYR A 122 21.87 -42.43 35.22
CA TYR A 122 23.07 -43.22 35.07
C TYR A 122 22.69 -44.68 34.85
N VAL A 123 23.48 -45.38 34.02
CA VAL A 123 23.27 -46.81 33.82
C VAL A 123 24.39 -47.55 34.54
N GLY A 124 24.04 -48.11 35.70
CA GLY A 124 24.96 -48.80 36.60
C GLY A 124 25.27 -50.23 36.15
N SER A 125 26.39 -50.78 36.64
CA SER A 125 26.80 -52.16 36.33
C SER A 125 25.76 -53.24 36.72
N ASP A 126 24.95 -52.96 37.73
CA ASP A 126 23.86 -53.81 38.23
C ASP A 126 22.61 -53.76 37.36
N GLU A 127 22.30 -52.61 36.77
CA GLU A 127 21.22 -52.47 35.80
C GLU A 127 21.59 -53.13 34.47
N ILE A 128 22.81 -52.88 33.97
CA ILE A 128 23.38 -53.53 32.78
C ILE A 128 23.32 -55.06 32.91
N TYR A 129 23.65 -55.57 34.11
CA TYR A 129 23.58 -56.99 34.39
C TYR A 129 22.13 -57.49 34.40
N GLN A 130 21.20 -56.79 35.06
CA GLN A 130 19.78 -57.17 35.07
C GLN A 130 19.20 -57.25 33.66
N ILE A 131 19.52 -56.28 32.79
CA ILE A 131 19.11 -56.26 31.38
C ILE A 131 19.68 -57.48 30.64
N SER A 132 20.98 -57.77 30.80
CA SER A 132 21.59 -58.95 30.17
C SER A 132 20.91 -60.27 30.56
N THR A 133 20.29 -60.33 31.74
CA THR A 133 19.64 -61.53 32.28
C THR A 133 18.14 -61.68 31.98
N LEU A 134 17.44 -60.62 31.56
CA LEU A 134 15.96 -60.60 31.51
C LEU A 134 15.32 -61.22 30.25
N GLU A 135 15.99 -61.26 29.09
CA GLU A 135 15.43 -61.84 27.85
C GLU A 135 16.47 -62.57 26.95
N ASP A 136 17.50 -63.18 27.54
CA ASP A 136 18.50 -63.96 26.75
C ASP A 136 19.23 -63.05 25.71
N LEU A 137 19.50 -61.78 26.08
CA LEU A 137 20.07 -60.74 25.21
C LEU A 137 21.45 -61.11 24.63
N ASP A 138 22.19 -62.00 25.29
CA ASP A 138 23.44 -62.59 24.78
C ASP A 138 23.24 -63.43 23.50
N ARG A 139 22.00 -63.83 23.15
CA ARG A 139 21.69 -64.43 21.84
C ARG A 139 21.51 -63.40 20.73
N ILE A 140 21.16 -62.17 21.08
CA ILE A 140 20.96 -61.07 20.13
C ILE A 140 22.32 -60.42 19.80
N PHE A 141 23.27 -60.44 20.73
CA PHE A 141 24.61 -59.88 20.56
C PHE A 141 25.67 -60.94 20.18
N PRO A 142 26.72 -60.58 19.43
CA PRO A 142 27.67 -61.56 18.92
C PRO A 142 28.67 -62.05 19.99
N LEU A 143 28.78 -63.37 20.16
CA LEU A 143 29.95 -63.98 20.79
C LEU A 143 31.18 -63.75 19.89
N PRO A 144 32.31 -63.24 20.42
CA PRO A 144 32.76 -63.51 21.79
C PRO A 144 32.68 -62.34 22.80
N CYS A 145 32.07 -61.18 22.51
CA CYS A 145 32.00 -60.04 23.44
C CYS A 145 30.64 -59.98 24.15
N SER A 146 30.60 -59.81 25.48
CA SER A 146 29.34 -59.56 26.20
C SER A 146 28.94 -58.09 26.16
N LEU A 147 27.63 -57.82 26.30
CA LEU A 147 27.06 -56.48 26.43
C LEU A 147 27.82 -55.64 27.48
N PHE A 148 28.18 -56.27 28.60
CA PHE A 148 28.98 -55.67 29.67
C PHE A 148 30.35 -55.16 29.21
N HIS A 149 31.10 -55.94 28.43
CA HIS A 149 32.43 -55.54 27.94
C HIS A 149 32.38 -54.52 26.79
N VAL A 150 31.33 -54.53 25.96
CA VAL A 150 31.10 -53.49 24.94
C VAL A 150 30.91 -52.12 25.59
N LEU A 151 30.15 -52.09 26.69
CA LEU A 151 29.90 -50.88 27.47
C LEU A 151 31.15 -50.42 28.22
N GLN A 152 31.99 -51.35 28.70
CA GLN A 152 33.25 -51.02 29.37
C GLN A 152 34.35 -50.46 28.43
N TYR A 153 34.28 -50.74 27.11
CA TYR A 153 35.28 -50.28 26.14
C TYR A 153 35.28 -48.74 25.92
N GLY A 154 34.24 -48.05 26.40
CA GLY A 154 34.15 -46.60 26.40
C GLY A 154 34.56 -45.90 27.69
N ASP A 155 35.01 -46.63 28.73
CA ASP A 155 35.10 -46.08 30.08
C ASP A 155 36.38 -45.25 30.33
N ALA A 156 36.18 -44.04 30.88
CA ALA A 156 37.22 -43.18 31.40
C ALA A 156 37.02 -42.81 32.88
N ASN A 157 36.14 -43.47 33.65
CA ASN A 157 35.92 -43.18 35.07
C ASN A 157 35.92 -44.42 35.99
N GLN A 158 36.27 -44.21 37.26
CA GLN A 158 36.64 -45.27 38.23
C GLN A 158 35.48 -46.17 38.73
N ASP A 159 34.25 -45.91 38.33
CA ASP A 159 33.05 -46.55 38.88
C ASP A 159 32.24 -47.39 37.87
N HIS A 160 32.71 -47.55 36.63
CA HIS A 160 32.09 -48.40 35.59
C HIS A 160 30.60 -48.11 35.31
N ALA A 161 30.16 -46.87 35.55
CA ALA A 161 28.83 -46.37 35.20
C ALA A 161 28.94 -45.48 33.96
N LEU A 162 28.08 -45.71 32.97
CA LEU A 162 28.04 -44.91 31.75
C LEU A 162 27.05 -43.74 31.94
N ASP A 163 27.54 -42.53 31.72
CA ASP A 163 26.69 -41.35 31.53
C ASP A 163 25.93 -41.49 30.20
N ILE A 164 24.64 -41.17 30.22
CA ILE A 164 23.73 -41.27 29.07
C ILE A 164 24.24 -40.50 27.85
N HIS A 165 24.92 -39.37 28.04
CA HIS A 165 25.47 -38.59 26.94
C HIS A 165 26.70 -39.24 26.29
N GLU A 166 27.48 -40.03 27.03
CA GLU A 166 28.60 -40.81 26.50
C GLU A 166 28.10 -42.09 25.82
N LEU A 167 27.11 -42.75 26.41
CA LEU A 167 26.36 -43.87 25.82
C LEU A 167 25.83 -43.46 24.43
N LEU A 168 25.07 -42.36 24.33
CA LEU A 168 24.47 -41.88 23.08
C LEU A 168 25.51 -41.47 22.01
N LYS A 169 26.67 -40.93 22.42
CA LYS A 169 27.80 -40.63 21.52
C LYS A 169 28.48 -41.90 20.99
N LEU A 170 28.70 -42.91 21.84
CA LEU A 170 29.29 -44.21 21.47
C LEU A 170 28.43 -44.96 20.45
N TYR A 171 27.11 -44.75 20.45
CA TYR A 171 26.17 -45.41 19.53
C TYR A 171 25.84 -44.60 18.28
N ASN A 172 26.51 -43.46 18.06
CA ASN A 172 26.25 -42.53 16.94
C ASN A 172 24.75 -42.14 16.81
N ILE A 173 24.03 -42.20 17.93
CA ILE A 173 22.65 -41.74 18.05
C ILE A 173 22.75 -40.23 18.25
N THR A 174 22.63 -39.49 17.16
CA THR A 174 22.83 -38.02 17.13
C THR A 174 21.61 -37.23 17.61
N GLU A 175 20.94 -37.75 18.64
CA GLU A 175 19.79 -37.24 19.42
C GLU A 175 18.36 -37.55 18.93
N LEU A 176 17.69 -38.29 19.84
CA LEU A 176 16.30 -38.21 20.22
C LEU A 176 16.02 -36.83 20.84
N HIS A 177 14.98 -36.13 20.38
CA HIS A 177 14.44 -34.90 20.99
C HIS A 177 15.42 -33.71 21.10
N LEU A 178 15.39 -32.81 20.11
CA LEU A 178 16.09 -31.51 20.16
C LEU A 178 15.80 -30.75 21.48
N PRO A 179 16.77 -30.02 22.05
CA PRO A 179 16.52 -29.01 23.09
C PRO A 179 15.37 -28.08 22.68
N ILE A 180 14.59 -27.56 23.64
CA ILE A 180 13.42 -26.70 23.38
C ILE A 180 13.77 -25.52 22.44
N ASP A 181 14.98 -25.02 22.60
CA ASP A 181 15.68 -23.96 21.87
C ASP A 181 16.08 -24.33 20.43
N LYS A 182 16.11 -25.62 20.07
CA LYS A 182 16.27 -26.11 18.68
C LYS A 182 14.96 -26.62 18.05
N ARG A 183 13.90 -26.86 18.84
CA ARG A 183 12.55 -27.25 18.35
C ARG A 183 11.74 -26.09 17.76
N VAL A 184 12.18 -24.85 17.98
CA VAL A 184 11.55 -23.66 17.40
C VAL A 184 12.55 -22.98 16.48
N VAL A 185 12.36 -23.12 15.16
CA VAL A 185 13.14 -22.34 14.18
C VAL A 185 12.47 -20.99 14.03
N LEU A 186 13.23 -19.90 14.16
CA LEU A 186 12.77 -18.56 13.85
C LEU A 186 13.03 -18.30 12.37
N GLU A 187 11.97 -18.08 11.61
CA GLU A 187 12.05 -17.69 10.20
C GLU A 187 11.48 -16.30 10.01
N THR A 188 12.08 -15.52 9.12
CA THR A 188 11.63 -14.16 8.79
C THR A 188 11.33 -14.04 7.32
N ALA A 189 10.19 -13.44 6.99
CA ALA A 189 9.81 -13.16 5.61
C ALA A 189 9.32 -11.72 5.47
N ILE A 190 9.51 -11.12 4.30
CA ILE A 190 9.01 -9.78 3.98
C ILE A 190 7.63 -9.93 3.33
N CYS A 191 6.66 -9.11 3.77
CA CYS A 191 5.32 -9.06 3.18
C CYS A 191 5.39 -8.82 1.66
N GLY A 192 4.61 -9.55 0.86
CA GLY A 192 4.63 -9.57 -0.61
C GLY A 192 5.73 -10.45 -1.22
N GLY A 193 6.72 -10.88 -0.44
CA GLY A 193 7.76 -11.81 -0.87
C GLY A 193 7.33 -13.28 -0.84
N SER A 194 8.28 -14.17 -1.06
CA SER A 194 8.09 -15.62 -0.92
C SER A 194 9.00 -16.20 0.16
N VAL A 195 8.55 -17.25 0.84
CA VAL A 195 9.34 -17.96 1.87
C VAL A 195 9.17 -19.47 1.71
N SER A 196 10.24 -20.22 1.96
CA SER A 196 10.20 -21.68 2.02
C SER A 196 10.57 -22.13 3.44
N LEU A 197 9.64 -22.73 4.15
CA LEU A 197 9.87 -23.25 5.50
C LEU A 197 10.32 -24.71 5.40
N GLN A 198 11.49 -25.02 5.95
CA GLN A 198 12.03 -26.38 5.95
C GLN A 198 11.71 -27.11 7.25
N CYS A 199 11.13 -28.31 7.15
CA CYS A 199 10.71 -29.07 8.33
C CYS A 199 11.89 -29.55 9.20
N GLY A 200 13.04 -29.87 8.60
CA GLY A 200 14.26 -30.24 9.32
C GLY A 200 14.24 -31.62 9.99
N ILE A 201 13.11 -32.33 9.97
CA ILE A 201 12.98 -33.71 10.46
C ILE A 201 13.67 -34.67 9.46
N LYS A 202 14.75 -35.33 9.89
CA LYS A 202 15.49 -36.30 9.05
C LYS A 202 14.72 -37.62 8.94
N GLY A 203 14.62 -38.16 7.72
CA GLY A 203 14.09 -39.51 7.46
C GLY A 203 12.63 -39.59 6.99
N ASP A 204 11.87 -38.49 6.98
CA ASP A 204 10.55 -38.43 6.35
C ASP A 204 10.55 -37.42 5.18
N PRO A 205 10.48 -37.89 3.92
CA PRO A 205 10.49 -37.01 2.76
C PRO A 205 9.17 -36.23 2.58
N ASN A 206 8.13 -36.49 3.37
CA ASN A 206 6.81 -35.88 3.20
C ASN A 206 6.08 -35.68 4.56
N PRO A 207 6.50 -34.69 5.37
CA PRO A 207 5.88 -34.37 6.65
C PRO A 207 4.50 -33.69 6.49
N ILE A 208 3.65 -33.78 7.52
CA ILE A 208 2.37 -33.08 7.56
C ILE A 208 2.57 -31.70 8.19
N TRP A 209 2.13 -30.65 7.48
CA TRP A 209 2.22 -29.26 7.91
C TRP A 209 0.93 -28.78 8.55
N ARG A 210 1.04 -28.14 9.72
CA ARG A 210 -0.06 -27.46 10.41
C ARG A 210 0.26 -26.01 10.71
N HIS A 211 -0.73 -25.13 10.61
CA HIS A 211 -0.66 -23.72 11.01
C HIS A 211 -1.81 -23.44 11.97
N TYR A 212 -1.49 -22.95 13.17
CA TYR A 212 -2.48 -22.79 14.27
C TYR A 212 -3.31 -24.06 14.55
N GLY A 213 -2.73 -25.24 14.33
CA GLY A 213 -3.39 -26.53 14.56
C GLY A 213 -4.20 -27.08 13.37
N TYR A 214 -4.43 -26.29 12.32
CA TYR A 214 -5.13 -26.71 11.10
C TYR A 214 -4.16 -27.25 10.06
N ASP A 215 -4.59 -28.27 9.31
CA ASP A 215 -3.83 -28.80 8.18
C ASP A 215 -3.77 -27.76 7.04
N VAL A 216 -2.55 -27.38 6.66
CA VAL A 216 -2.30 -26.33 5.67
C VAL A 216 -2.73 -26.78 4.26
N GLN A 217 -2.65 -28.07 3.96
CA GLN A 217 -3.01 -28.63 2.66
C GLN A 217 -4.54 -28.77 2.51
N ALA A 218 -5.26 -28.98 3.61
CA ALA A 218 -6.71 -29.09 3.61
C ALA A 218 -7.44 -27.74 3.39
N GLN A 219 -6.78 -26.61 3.65
CA GLN A 219 -7.35 -25.27 3.50
C GLN A 219 -7.43 -24.77 2.03
N GLY A 220 -6.80 -25.46 1.07
CA GLY A 220 -6.94 -25.15 -0.36
C GLY A 220 -6.43 -23.76 -0.79
N ASN A 221 -5.46 -23.19 -0.09
CA ASN A 221 -4.91 -21.88 -0.42
C ASN A 221 -3.95 -21.98 -1.64
N PRO A 222 -4.25 -21.32 -2.78
CA PRO A 222 -3.42 -21.40 -3.99
C PRO A 222 -2.02 -20.80 -3.82
N ASN A 223 -1.81 -19.95 -2.80
CA ASN A 223 -0.53 -19.29 -2.54
C ASN A 223 0.45 -20.15 -1.70
N ILE A 224 0.03 -21.35 -1.30
CA ILE A 224 0.81 -22.25 -0.45
C ILE A 224 0.98 -23.60 -1.16
N ASN A 225 2.22 -24.07 -1.29
CA ASN A 225 2.55 -25.34 -1.91
C ASN A 225 3.53 -26.14 -1.05
N VAL A 226 3.27 -27.44 -0.86
CA VAL A 226 4.16 -28.34 -0.14
C VAL A 226 4.92 -29.20 -1.14
N ILE A 227 6.24 -29.13 -1.12
CA ILE A 227 7.14 -29.88 -2.01
C ILE A 227 8.13 -30.65 -1.13
N GLY A 228 7.93 -31.96 -0.99
CA GLY A 228 8.77 -32.80 -0.12
C GLY A 228 8.69 -32.37 1.36
N ASP A 229 9.84 -32.05 1.96
CA ASP A 229 9.96 -31.56 3.34
C ASP A 229 9.83 -30.04 3.48
N GLN A 230 9.47 -29.33 2.40
CA GLN A 230 9.37 -27.87 2.37
C GLN A 230 7.93 -27.37 2.15
N LEU A 231 7.56 -26.35 2.91
CA LEU A 231 6.33 -25.57 2.73
C LEU A 231 6.67 -24.22 2.10
N LYS A 232 6.32 -24.02 0.83
CA LYS A 232 6.55 -22.78 0.09
C LYS A 232 5.31 -21.90 0.11
N ILE A 233 5.49 -20.64 0.50
CA ILE A 233 4.48 -19.59 0.44
C ILE A 233 4.94 -18.57 -0.60
N SER A 234 4.17 -18.41 -1.68
CA SER A 234 4.56 -17.60 -2.84
C SER A 234 4.36 -16.09 -2.61
N GLU A 235 3.32 -15.73 -1.84
CA GLU A 235 2.93 -14.35 -1.55
C GLU A 235 2.62 -14.22 -0.07
N VAL A 236 3.61 -13.76 0.70
CA VAL A 236 3.55 -13.69 2.15
C VAL A 236 2.74 -12.47 2.60
N SER A 237 1.76 -12.69 3.46
CA SER A 237 0.93 -11.64 4.08
C SER A 237 1.06 -11.67 5.61
N PRO A 238 0.62 -10.63 6.33
CA PRO A 238 0.61 -10.64 7.80
C PRO A 238 -0.19 -11.79 8.40
N LYS A 239 -1.17 -12.34 7.65
CA LYS A 239 -1.98 -13.50 8.07
C LYS A 239 -1.17 -14.81 8.10
N ASN A 240 -0.06 -14.88 7.37
CA ASN A 240 0.82 -16.04 7.38
C ASN A 240 1.73 -16.07 8.61
N ALA A 241 1.86 -14.97 9.37
CA ALA A 241 2.66 -14.97 10.59
C ALA A 241 2.12 -15.98 11.61
N GLY A 242 3.02 -16.59 12.38
CA GLY A 242 2.64 -17.53 13.44
C GLY A 242 3.48 -18.79 13.47
N ASN A 243 3.01 -19.75 14.28
CA ASN A 243 3.68 -21.02 14.46
C ASN A 243 3.17 -22.03 13.42
N TYR A 244 4.07 -22.45 12.55
CA TYR A 244 3.92 -23.64 11.72
C TYR A 244 4.49 -24.83 12.49
N THR A 245 3.82 -25.97 12.42
CA THR A 245 4.28 -27.22 13.00
C THR A 245 4.29 -28.28 11.92
N CYS A 246 5.44 -28.88 11.66
CA CYS A 246 5.52 -30.08 10.85
C CYS A 246 5.72 -31.30 11.75
N HIS A 247 5.09 -32.41 11.44
CA HIS A 247 5.32 -33.69 12.12
C HIS A 247 5.48 -34.82 11.11
N ALA A 248 6.25 -35.84 11.47
CA ALA A 248 6.44 -37.01 10.63
C ALA A 248 5.15 -37.82 10.56
N ARG A 249 4.81 -38.35 9.37
CA ARG A 249 3.54 -39.07 9.15
C ARG A 249 3.43 -40.35 9.97
N LYS A 250 4.55 -41.02 10.16
CA LYS A 250 4.63 -42.31 10.85
C LYS A 250 5.01 -42.18 12.33
N ARG A 251 5.42 -40.98 12.75
CA ARG A 251 5.91 -40.66 14.10
C ARG A 251 5.42 -39.26 14.51
N PRO A 252 4.11 -39.08 14.79
CA PRO A 252 3.51 -37.77 15.10
C PRO A 252 4.09 -37.09 16.34
N GLU A 253 4.72 -37.85 17.24
CA GLU A 253 5.50 -37.38 18.39
C GLU A 253 6.72 -36.54 17.97
N MET A 254 7.25 -36.78 16.76
CA MET A 254 8.35 -36.02 16.18
C MET A 254 7.79 -34.80 15.47
N LYS A 255 7.85 -33.65 16.15
CA LYS A 255 7.40 -32.35 15.63
C LYS A 255 8.48 -31.29 15.67
N GLN A 256 8.55 -30.48 14.62
CA GLN A 256 9.32 -29.25 14.56
C GLN A 256 8.35 -28.08 14.52
N VAL A 257 8.61 -27.05 15.32
CA VAL A 257 7.89 -25.79 15.26
C VAL A 257 8.76 -24.78 14.53
N ILE A 258 8.15 -24.03 13.62
CA ILE A 258 8.77 -22.92 12.90
C ILE A 258 7.91 -21.70 13.17
N ARG A 259 8.47 -20.70 13.82
CA ARG A 259 7.81 -19.44 14.10
C ARG A 259 8.16 -18.45 13.00
N LEU A 260 7.21 -18.23 12.10
CA LEU A 260 7.34 -17.28 11.01
C LEU A 260 6.97 -15.87 11.51
N SER A 261 7.97 -14.99 11.50
CA SER A 261 7.79 -13.55 11.71
C SER A 261 7.69 -12.86 10.35
N VAL A 262 6.55 -12.22 10.09
CA VAL A 262 6.37 -11.46 8.83
C VAL A 262 6.73 -10.00 9.08
N HIS A 263 7.80 -9.57 8.43
CA HIS A 263 8.23 -8.18 8.45
C HIS A 263 7.41 -7.39 7.43
N SER A 264 6.87 -6.26 7.88
CA SER A 264 6.15 -5.30 7.05
C SER A 264 6.94 -4.01 6.94
N ALA A 265 7.02 -3.48 5.72
CA ALA A 265 7.60 -2.17 5.48
C ALA A 265 6.87 -1.10 6.31
N PRO A 266 7.54 0.01 6.65
CA PRO A 266 6.93 1.06 7.43
C PRO A 266 5.73 1.67 6.71
N HIS A 267 4.70 2.01 7.47
CA HIS A 267 3.60 2.85 7.02
C HIS A 267 3.65 4.11 7.87
N VAL A 268 3.92 5.24 7.22
CA VAL A 268 4.09 6.54 7.86
C VAL A 268 2.85 7.39 7.62
N LYS A 269 2.46 8.18 8.62
CA LYS A 269 1.50 9.28 8.48
C LYS A 269 1.99 10.45 9.31
N ILE A 270 2.00 11.63 8.73
CA ILE A 270 2.42 12.86 9.41
C ILE A 270 1.21 13.74 9.73
N TYR A 271 1.23 14.40 10.88
CA TYR A 271 0.12 15.22 11.39
C TYR A 271 0.63 16.46 12.14
N PRO A 272 0.10 17.65 11.85
CA PRO A 272 -0.73 17.96 10.67
C PRO A 272 0.08 17.79 9.37
N ARG A 273 -0.60 17.49 8.24
CA ARG A 273 0.06 17.40 6.92
C ARG A 273 0.49 18.77 6.40
N THR A 274 -0.22 19.83 6.78
CA THR A 274 0.15 21.22 6.53
C THR A 274 -0.24 22.06 7.76
N GLN A 275 0.63 22.98 8.20
CA GLN A 275 0.44 23.82 9.37
C GLN A 275 0.84 25.26 9.10
N HIS A 276 -0.03 26.22 9.41
CA HIS A 276 0.35 27.63 9.47
C HIS A 276 0.65 28.02 10.91
N VAL A 277 1.72 28.77 11.09
CA VAL A 277 2.31 29.10 12.39
C VAL A 277 2.66 30.58 12.36
N GLU A 278 2.27 31.30 13.39
CA GLU A 278 2.64 32.70 13.51
C GLU A 278 4.12 32.81 13.93
N THR A 279 4.86 33.73 13.33
CA THR A 279 6.23 34.04 13.74
C THR A 279 6.32 34.28 15.25
N GLY A 280 7.28 33.65 15.90
CA GLY A 280 7.50 33.69 17.35
C GLY A 280 6.70 32.66 18.16
N SER A 281 5.71 31.98 17.59
CA SER A 281 4.95 30.92 18.28
C SER A 281 5.70 29.58 18.32
N SER A 282 5.24 28.63 19.13
CA SER A 282 5.79 27.26 19.18
C SER A 282 4.78 26.26 18.61
N PHE A 283 5.25 25.22 17.92
CA PHE A 283 4.40 24.22 17.28
C PHE A 283 5.04 22.82 17.25
N ASN A 284 4.26 21.80 16.88
CA ASN A 284 4.72 20.41 16.79
C ASN A 284 4.25 19.71 15.50
N VAL A 285 5.11 18.83 15.00
CA VAL A 285 4.85 17.91 13.88
C VAL A 285 4.94 16.48 14.40
N MET A 286 3.85 15.73 14.26
CA MET A 286 3.73 14.36 14.75
C MET A 286 3.86 13.36 13.59
N CYS A 287 4.61 12.29 13.81
CA CYS A 287 4.79 11.19 12.89
C CYS A 287 4.26 9.88 13.48
N HIS A 288 3.13 9.43 12.96
CA HIS A 288 2.55 8.14 13.27
C HIS A 288 3.14 7.07 12.36
N VAL A 289 3.91 6.16 12.94
CA VAL A 289 4.55 5.08 12.18
C VAL A 289 4.08 3.71 12.67
N ARG A 290 3.75 2.85 11.71
CA ARG A 290 3.54 1.41 11.94
C ARG A 290 4.53 0.63 11.09
N GLY A 291 4.98 -0.52 11.55
CA GLY A 291 5.92 -1.35 10.80
C GLY A 291 6.45 -2.46 11.69
N ILE A 292 6.79 -3.60 11.08
CA ILE A 292 7.32 -4.76 11.80
C ILE A 292 8.62 -5.19 11.12
N PRO A 293 9.77 -5.19 11.80
CA PRO A 293 10.00 -4.68 13.15
C PRO A 293 9.76 -3.16 13.28
N PRO A 294 9.63 -2.61 14.50
CA PRO A 294 9.48 -1.18 14.72
C PRO A 294 10.55 -0.39 13.97
N PRO A 295 10.17 0.55 13.09
CA PRO A 295 11.12 1.27 12.26
C PRO A 295 11.84 2.37 13.02
N ARG A 296 13.06 2.68 12.57
CA ARG A 296 13.81 3.86 13.01
C ARG A 296 13.28 5.09 12.27
N ILE A 297 13.00 6.16 13.01
CA ILE A 297 12.51 7.43 12.47
C ILE A 297 13.64 8.44 12.38
N THR A 298 13.74 9.08 11.22
CA THR A 298 14.64 10.19 10.93
C THR A 298 13.82 11.37 10.44
N TRP A 299 14.00 12.53 11.06
CA TRP A 299 13.38 13.77 10.62
C TRP A 299 14.27 14.45 9.59
N LEU A 300 13.68 14.81 8.46
CA LEU A 300 14.32 15.58 7.42
C LEU A 300 13.64 16.94 7.33
N MET A 301 14.44 17.99 7.13
CA MET A 301 13.97 19.33 6.80
C MET A 301 14.33 19.63 5.35
N ASN A 302 13.33 19.76 4.48
CA ASN A 302 13.53 19.98 3.03
C ASN A 302 14.41 18.90 2.35
N GLY A 303 14.31 17.65 2.81
CA GLY A 303 15.04 16.51 2.27
C GLY A 303 16.42 16.27 2.89
N ASP A 304 16.97 17.25 3.60
CA ASP A 304 18.22 17.11 4.36
C ASP A 304 17.94 16.68 5.79
N GLN A 305 18.86 15.95 6.42
CA GLN A 305 18.68 15.55 7.82
C GLN A 305 18.61 16.80 8.71
N LEU A 306 17.57 16.90 9.54
CA LEU A 306 17.35 18.08 10.39
C LEU A 306 18.55 18.30 11.33
N GLU A 307 19.21 19.45 11.18
CA GLU A 307 20.32 19.86 12.03
C GLU A 307 19.81 20.40 13.37
N MET A 308 20.30 19.82 14.47
CA MET A 308 19.83 20.13 15.83
C MET A 308 20.59 21.30 16.48
N GLU A 309 21.21 22.18 15.69
CA GLU A 309 22.27 23.10 16.14
C GLU A 309 21.82 24.21 17.12
N SER A 310 20.52 24.51 17.22
CA SER A 310 20.03 25.72 17.92
C SER A 310 19.21 25.49 19.20
N GLY A 311 18.96 24.24 19.61
CA GLY A 311 18.10 23.93 20.76
C GLY A 311 16.62 24.34 20.60
N ARG A 312 16.26 25.00 19.48
CA ARG A 312 14.88 25.35 19.10
C ARG A 312 14.10 24.14 18.59
N TYR A 313 14.79 23.21 17.92
CA TYR A 313 14.25 21.91 17.50
C TYR A 313 14.43 20.90 18.62
N VAL A 314 13.35 20.24 19.03
CA VAL A 314 13.34 19.23 20.09
C VAL A 314 12.60 17.99 19.58
N ILE A 315 13.31 16.87 19.47
CA ILE A 315 12.71 15.59 19.09
C ILE A 315 12.31 14.83 20.35
N MET A 316 11.07 14.38 20.41
CA MET A 316 10.48 13.70 21.56
C MET A 316 9.78 12.40 21.14
N SER A 317 9.23 11.68 22.13
CA SER A 317 8.34 10.55 21.91
C SER A 317 8.96 9.43 21.03
N ASN A 318 10.24 9.12 21.25
CA ASN A 318 11.01 8.15 20.45
C ASN A 318 11.05 8.51 18.95
N ASN A 319 11.36 9.77 18.66
CA ASN A 319 11.44 10.36 17.33
C ASN A 319 10.10 10.45 16.59
N THR A 320 8.96 10.22 17.25
CA THR A 320 7.64 10.38 16.63
C THR A 320 7.11 11.81 16.69
N GLU A 321 7.78 12.72 17.40
CA GLU A 321 7.33 14.10 17.52
C GLU A 321 8.50 15.07 17.41
N LEU A 322 8.36 16.05 16.51
CA LEU A 322 9.28 17.16 16.36
C LEU A 322 8.60 18.43 16.87
N HIS A 323 9.19 19.03 17.88
CA HIS A 323 8.73 20.28 18.47
C HIS A 323 9.67 21.42 18.11
N ILE A 324 9.10 22.56 17.73
CA ILE A 324 9.84 23.71 17.21
C ILE A 324 9.42 24.94 18.01
N ASN A 325 10.40 25.55 18.68
CA ASN A 325 10.20 26.71 19.54
C ASN A 325 10.56 28.02 18.85
N SER A 326 9.77 29.06 19.12
CA SER A 326 9.98 30.42 18.61
C SER A 326 10.15 30.41 17.09
N ALA A 327 9.08 30.06 16.39
CA ALA A 327 9.02 29.91 14.94
C ALA A 327 9.60 31.12 14.23
N GLN A 328 10.46 30.87 13.26
CA GLN A 328 11.07 31.87 12.39
C GLN A 328 10.62 31.60 10.95
N GLU A 329 10.64 32.61 10.08
CA GLU A 329 10.31 32.44 8.66
C GLU A 329 11.10 31.29 8.02
N SER A 330 12.37 31.10 8.43
CA SER A 330 13.25 30.01 8.00
C SER A 330 12.79 28.61 8.41
N ASP A 331 11.90 28.49 9.39
CA ASP A 331 11.32 27.21 9.82
C ASP A 331 10.17 26.76 8.88
N SER A 332 9.79 27.59 7.90
CA SER A 332 8.87 27.21 6.82
C SER A 332 9.51 26.17 5.89
N ALA A 333 9.14 24.90 6.05
CA ALA A 333 9.84 23.77 5.44
C ALA A 333 8.98 22.49 5.41
N ALA A 334 9.52 21.41 4.79
CA ALA A 334 8.94 20.09 5.00
C ALA A 334 9.69 19.52 6.11
N TYR A 335 8.89 19.05 7.02
CA TYR A 335 9.30 18.05 7.94
C TYR A 335 8.87 16.74 7.29
N SER A 336 9.84 16.00 6.77
CA SER A 336 9.61 14.62 6.38
C SER A 336 9.92 13.72 7.55
N CYS A 337 9.08 12.71 7.73
CA CYS A 337 9.36 11.61 8.63
C CYS A 337 9.74 10.39 7.81
N LEU A 338 11.04 10.11 7.72
CA LEU A 338 11.55 8.90 7.08
C LEU A 338 11.60 7.78 8.10
N ALA A 339 10.80 6.74 7.88
CA ALA A 339 10.81 5.52 8.68
C ALA A 339 11.50 4.40 7.90
N THR A 340 12.44 3.71 8.53
CA THR A 340 13.17 2.60 7.90
C THR A 340 13.22 1.37 8.81
N ASN A 341 12.93 0.20 8.27
CA ASN A 341 13.20 -1.10 8.88
C ASN A 341 13.78 -2.08 7.86
N VAL A 342 13.98 -3.33 8.27
CA VAL A 342 14.57 -4.37 7.40
C VAL A 342 13.67 -4.80 6.22
N ALA A 343 12.38 -4.47 6.24
CA ALA A 343 11.44 -4.76 5.16
C ALA A 343 11.33 -3.62 4.14
N GLY A 344 11.88 -2.44 4.44
CA GLY A 344 11.91 -1.31 3.53
C GLY A 344 11.91 0.04 4.26
N SER A 345 11.75 1.10 3.48
CA SER A 345 11.60 2.46 3.97
C SER A 345 10.30 3.06 3.44
N ASN A 346 9.72 3.98 4.21
CA ASN A 346 8.60 4.78 3.78
C ASN A 346 8.76 6.17 4.39
N GLU A 347 8.35 7.20 3.66
CA GLU A 347 8.50 8.60 4.00
C GLU A 347 7.17 9.29 3.80
N GLU A 348 6.78 10.12 4.76
CA GLU A 348 5.64 11.01 4.60
C GLU A 348 6.09 12.45 4.90
N ILE A 349 5.57 13.39 4.14
CA ILE A 349 6.00 14.78 4.12
C ILE A 349 4.87 15.67 4.67
N GLY A 350 5.21 16.53 5.63
CA GLY A 350 4.31 17.52 6.20
C GLY A 350 4.87 18.93 6.04
N ALA A 351 4.03 19.87 5.61
CA ALA A 351 4.40 21.26 5.38
C ALA A 351 4.14 22.15 6.58
N VAL A 352 5.05 23.09 6.83
CA VAL A 352 4.85 24.14 7.81
C VAL A 352 5.14 25.48 7.15
N PHE A 353 4.27 26.45 7.40
CA PHE A 353 4.35 27.81 6.94
C PHE A 353 4.41 28.72 8.16
N VAL A 354 5.54 29.41 8.33
CA VAL A 354 5.69 30.44 9.36
C VAL A 354 5.44 31.79 8.71
N GLU A 355 4.40 32.47 9.15
CA GLU A 355 3.95 33.74 8.61
C GLU A 355 4.03 34.82 9.70
N ASP A 356 4.53 35.99 9.33
CA ASP A 356 4.33 37.17 10.16
C ASP A 356 2.85 37.55 10.12
N MET A 357 2.28 37.96 11.26
CA MET A 357 1.05 38.75 11.23
C MET A 357 1.36 40.09 10.56
N VAL A 358 1.28 40.14 9.23
CA VAL A 358 1.33 41.39 8.49
C VAL A 358 -0.01 42.08 8.71
N GLU A 359 0.02 43.21 9.43
CA GLU A 359 -1.04 44.21 9.37
C GLU A 359 -1.31 44.52 7.90
N THR A 360 -2.54 44.23 7.49
CA THR A 360 -3.19 44.60 6.22
C THR A 360 -2.43 45.68 5.46
N SER A 361 -1.63 45.29 4.46
CA SER A 361 -1.21 46.22 3.42
C SER A 361 -2.44 46.73 2.69
N GLU A 362 -2.44 48.01 2.32
CA GLU A 362 -3.53 48.79 1.70
C GLU A 362 -4.20 48.21 0.43
N TYR A 363 -3.82 47.01 -0.03
CA TYR A 363 -4.46 46.26 -1.12
C TYR A 363 -5.36 45.11 -0.62
N ALA A 364 -5.50 44.91 0.70
CA ALA A 364 -6.36 43.90 1.32
C ALA A 364 -7.82 44.37 1.57
N ASN A 365 -8.32 45.30 0.76
CA ASN A 365 -9.76 45.57 0.64
C ASN A 365 -10.19 44.99 -0.71
N GLY A 366 -10.80 43.80 -0.71
CA GLY A 366 -11.05 43.00 -1.92
C GLY A 366 -11.68 43.77 -3.08
N GLU A 367 -10.86 44.12 -4.07
CA GLU A 367 -11.27 44.69 -5.38
C GLU A 367 -10.28 44.30 -6.51
N VAL A 368 -9.75 43.07 -6.55
CA VAL A 368 -8.91 42.64 -7.69
C VAL A 368 -9.79 42.09 -8.82
N ALA A 369 -10.20 42.97 -9.75
CA ALA A 369 -10.85 42.60 -11.01
C ALA A 369 -9.79 42.46 -12.11
N ALA A 370 -9.32 41.24 -12.37
CA ALA A 370 -8.17 41.01 -13.24
C ALA A 370 -8.21 39.66 -14.00
N PHE A 371 -7.46 39.59 -15.09
CA PHE A 371 -7.18 38.32 -15.77
C PHE A 371 -5.92 37.67 -15.18
N PHE A 372 -6.06 36.41 -14.77
CA PHE A 372 -4.95 35.55 -14.39
C PHE A 372 -4.57 34.70 -15.60
N ILE A 373 -3.37 34.91 -16.10
CA ILE A 373 -2.87 34.32 -17.34
C ILE A 373 -1.76 33.33 -16.98
N PHE A 374 -2.02 32.05 -17.21
CA PHE A 374 -1.09 30.96 -16.97
C PHE A 374 -0.40 30.61 -18.29
N HIS A 375 0.92 30.78 -18.33
CA HIS A 375 1.71 30.62 -19.54
C HIS A 375 3.00 29.88 -19.28
N GLU A 376 3.79 29.61 -20.32
CA GLU A 376 4.95 28.73 -20.22
C GLU A 376 6.06 29.25 -19.29
N SER A 377 6.11 30.53 -18.92
CA SER A 377 7.14 31.06 -18.01
C SER A 377 6.61 31.41 -16.63
N GLY A 378 5.32 31.20 -16.34
CA GLY A 378 4.74 31.47 -15.03
C GLY A 378 3.29 31.94 -15.11
N ILE A 379 2.96 32.90 -14.25
CA ILE A 379 1.62 33.47 -14.12
C ILE A 379 1.71 35.00 -14.21
N VAL A 380 0.82 35.62 -14.99
CA VAL A 380 0.69 37.08 -15.06
C VAL A 380 -0.71 37.49 -14.63
N ILE A 381 -0.79 38.50 -13.77
CA ILE A 381 -2.04 39.14 -13.33
C ILE A 381 -2.14 40.48 -14.06
N LEU A 382 -3.18 40.61 -14.89
CA LEU A 382 -3.39 41.75 -15.78
C LEU A 382 -4.68 42.49 -15.41
N ASP A 383 -4.57 43.79 -15.13
CA ASP A 383 -5.73 44.67 -15.08
C ASP A 383 -6.14 45.06 -16.51
N PRO A 384 -7.32 44.63 -16.99
CA PRO A 384 -7.74 44.92 -18.35
C PRO A 384 -8.06 46.40 -18.60
N ARG A 385 -8.39 47.18 -17.56
CA ARG A 385 -8.80 48.59 -17.69
C ARG A 385 -7.62 49.51 -17.89
N SER A 386 -6.56 49.30 -17.11
CA SER A 386 -5.32 50.08 -17.21
C SER A 386 -4.31 49.48 -18.18
N CYS A 387 -4.51 48.24 -18.64
CA CYS A 387 -3.53 47.47 -19.41
C CYS A 387 -2.20 47.29 -18.66
N GLN A 388 -2.22 47.32 -17.32
CA GLN A 388 -1.02 47.16 -16.50
C GLN A 388 -0.92 45.74 -15.94
N GLU A 389 0.30 45.20 -15.99
CA GLU A 389 0.68 44.02 -15.24
C GLU A 389 0.70 44.40 -13.75
N LEU A 390 -0.23 43.85 -12.98
CA LEU A 390 -0.32 44.05 -11.54
C LEU A 390 0.78 43.26 -10.82
N ARG A 391 0.97 42.01 -11.25
CA ARG A 391 1.94 41.08 -10.68
C ARG A 391 2.32 40.02 -11.70
N ARG A 392 3.56 39.56 -11.63
CA ARG A 392 4.04 38.37 -12.34
C ARG A 392 4.73 37.43 -11.38
N ILE A 393 4.28 36.18 -11.41
CA ILE A 393 4.81 35.08 -10.62
C ILE A 393 5.68 34.25 -11.57
N GLN A 394 6.99 34.31 -11.38
CA GLN A 394 7.94 33.68 -12.31
C GLN A 394 8.05 32.18 -12.08
N ALA A 395 8.42 31.44 -13.13
CA ALA A 395 8.69 30.00 -13.06
C ALA A 395 9.75 29.61 -12.01
N ASP A 396 10.64 30.53 -11.65
CA ASP A 396 11.71 30.36 -10.66
C ASP A 396 11.42 31.00 -9.30
N GLU A 397 10.29 31.69 -9.14
CA GLU A 397 9.86 32.23 -7.85
C GLU A 397 9.74 31.09 -6.85
N ALA A 398 10.42 31.24 -5.71
CA ALA A 398 10.42 30.25 -4.67
C ALA A 398 9.00 30.17 -4.08
N LEU A 399 8.36 29.03 -4.27
CA LEU A 399 7.10 28.72 -3.62
C LEU A 399 7.28 28.89 -2.09
N PRO A 400 6.39 29.60 -1.38
CA PRO A 400 6.45 29.73 0.07
C PRO A 400 6.42 28.33 0.67
N GLY A 401 7.39 27.97 1.50
CA GLY A 401 7.51 26.62 2.03
C GLY A 401 7.77 25.55 0.96
N LEU A 402 8.70 24.66 1.25
CA LEU A 402 8.72 23.30 0.73
C LEU A 402 8.83 22.91 -0.74
N LEU A 403 9.12 23.82 -1.63
CA LEU A 403 9.40 23.38 -3.00
C LEU A 403 10.73 23.96 -3.47
N ARG A 404 11.71 24.08 -2.55
CA ARG A 404 13.10 24.44 -2.91
C ARG A 404 13.80 23.41 -3.80
N GLN A 405 13.19 22.25 -4.06
CA GLN A 405 13.60 21.35 -5.16
C GLN A 405 12.60 21.28 -6.33
N ASN A 406 11.42 21.89 -6.21
CA ASN A 406 10.39 21.95 -7.24
C ASN A 406 10.05 23.41 -7.53
N LYS A 407 10.75 24.04 -8.47
CA LYS A 407 10.27 25.34 -8.94
C LYS A 407 8.86 25.20 -9.54
N LEU A 408 8.15 26.32 -9.68
CA LEU A 408 6.80 26.38 -10.25
C LEU A 408 6.68 25.61 -11.57
N CYS A 409 7.79 25.48 -12.30
CA CYS A 409 7.87 24.81 -13.61
C CYS A 409 9.14 23.95 -13.72
N GLN A 410 9.11 22.90 -14.56
CA GLN A 410 10.25 21.97 -14.75
C GLN A 410 11.26 22.47 -15.81
N ILE A 411 12.50 21.93 -15.78
CA ILE A 411 13.56 22.22 -16.76
C ILE A 411 13.36 21.33 -18.00
N MET A 412 13.37 21.93 -19.20
CA MET A 412 13.41 21.16 -20.45
C MET A 412 14.85 20.75 -20.81
N ASN A 413 15.02 19.52 -21.28
CA ASN A 413 16.32 18.89 -21.57
C ASN A 413 16.93 19.38 -22.90
N SER A 414 17.30 20.66 -23.00
CA SER A 414 18.31 21.16 -23.96
C SER A 414 18.70 22.62 -23.73
N ASP A 415 17.74 23.45 -23.29
CA ASP A 415 17.91 24.92 -23.34
C ASP A 415 18.13 25.54 -21.94
N GLY A 416 17.98 24.76 -20.87
CA GLY A 416 18.13 25.22 -19.48
C GLY A 416 17.00 26.14 -18.99
N VAL A 417 16.04 26.48 -19.85
CA VAL A 417 14.85 27.28 -19.55
C VAL A 417 13.77 26.39 -18.94
N ARG A 418 13.04 26.95 -17.96
CA ARG A 418 11.91 26.27 -17.33
C ARG A 418 10.62 26.62 -18.04
N HIS A 419 9.91 25.59 -18.49
CA HIS A 419 8.61 25.73 -19.12
C HIS A 419 7.55 25.12 -18.22
N CYS A 420 6.56 25.92 -17.87
CA CYS A 420 5.34 25.50 -17.21
C CYS A 420 4.45 24.85 -18.24
N ASN A 421 3.58 23.97 -17.82
CA ASN A 421 2.57 23.40 -18.67
C ASN A 421 1.22 23.47 -17.97
N TRP A 422 0.23 24.13 -18.56
CA TRP A 422 -1.07 24.36 -17.93
C TRP A 422 -2.20 23.85 -18.82
N SER A 423 -3.34 23.51 -18.22
CA SER A 423 -4.53 23.09 -18.98
C SER A 423 -5.78 23.86 -18.63
N SER A 424 -6.06 24.06 -17.34
CA SER A 424 -7.31 24.65 -16.88
C SER A 424 -7.05 25.44 -15.62
N ALA A 425 -7.79 26.54 -15.44
CA ALA A 425 -7.78 27.35 -14.25
C ALA A 425 -9.19 27.75 -13.85
N VAL A 426 -9.51 27.67 -12.56
CA VAL A 426 -10.84 28.01 -12.03
C VAL A 426 -10.72 28.76 -10.71
N VAL A 427 -11.60 29.73 -10.51
CA VAL A 427 -11.72 30.49 -9.26
C VAL A 427 -12.59 29.71 -8.28
N ALA A 428 -12.12 29.58 -7.04
CA ALA A 428 -12.87 28.99 -5.94
C ALA A 428 -13.23 30.06 -4.90
N GLY A 429 -14.53 30.32 -4.76
CA GLY A 429 -15.05 31.38 -3.91
C GLY A 429 -14.51 32.76 -4.32
N SER A 430 -14.07 33.56 -3.35
CA SER A 430 -13.49 34.90 -3.56
C SER A 430 -12.03 35.01 -3.13
N ARG A 431 -11.34 33.87 -2.96
CA ARG A 431 -9.99 33.86 -2.38
C ARG A 431 -8.96 33.05 -3.15
N PHE A 432 -9.33 31.99 -3.86
CA PHE A 432 -8.34 31.08 -4.45
C PHE A 432 -8.55 30.89 -5.94
N VAL A 433 -7.44 30.75 -6.67
CA VAL A 433 -7.42 30.27 -8.05
C VAL A 433 -6.65 28.97 -8.08
N TYR A 434 -7.29 27.95 -8.65
CA TYR A 434 -6.67 26.64 -8.88
C TYR A 434 -6.30 26.53 -10.35
N ALA A 435 -5.09 26.08 -10.64
CA ALA A 435 -4.61 25.85 -12.01
C ALA A 435 -3.94 24.49 -12.14
N ALA A 436 -4.34 23.72 -13.15
CA ALA A 436 -3.85 22.37 -13.38
C ALA A 436 -2.55 22.38 -14.20
N GLN A 437 -1.59 21.55 -13.80
CA GLN A 437 -0.36 21.24 -14.52
C GLN A 437 -0.35 19.74 -14.92
N PRO A 438 -0.83 19.40 -16.12
CA PRO A 438 -1.01 18.01 -16.54
C PRO A 438 0.27 17.18 -16.48
N THR A 439 1.37 17.69 -17.03
CA THR A 439 2.64 16.94 -17.15
C THR A 439 3.32 16.69 -15.82
N GLU A 440 3.03 17.52 -14.82
CA GLU A 440 3.56 17.44 -13.47
C GLU A 440 2.60 16.72 -12.50
N ASN A 441 1.44 16.25 -12.99
CA ASN A 441 0.40 15.60 -12.18
C ASN A 441 0.05 16.40 -10.92
N ARG A 442 -0.17 17.72 -11.05
CA ARG A 442 -0.46 18.57 -9.89
C ARG A 442 -1.38 19.74 -10.21
N VAL A 443 -1.98 20.31 -9.17
CA VAL A 443 -2.78 21.54 -9.22
C VAL A 443 -2.12 22.59 -8.33
N VAL A 444 -1.95 23.79 -8.86
CA VAL A 444 -1.34 24.94 -8.19
C VAL A 444 -2.44 25.83 -7.62
N VAL A 445 -2.30 26.25 -6.37
CA VAL A 445 -3.26 27.11 -5.66
C VAL A 445 -2.66 28.49 -5.46
N VAL A 446 -3.31 29.51 -6.01
CA VAL A 446 -2.93 30.92 -5.87
C VAL A 446 -3.91 31.60 -4.93
N ASP A 447 -3.42 32.24 -3.87
CA ASP A 447 -4.24 33.08 -2.99
C ASP A 447 -4.36 34.48 -3.60
N LEU A 448 -5.58 34.88 -3.90
CA LEU A 448 -5.94 36.16 -4.52
C LEU A 448 -5.60 37.36 -3.65
N ARG A 449 -5.62 37.21 -2.31
CA ARG A 449 -5.29 38.31 -1.39
C ARG A 449 -3.79 38.51 -1.26
N LEU A 450 -3.03 37.42 -1.38
CA LEU A 450 -1.57 37.46 -1.28
C LEU A 450 -0.89 37.57 -2.66
N GLU A 451 -1.64 37.42 -3.74
CA GLU A 451 -1.17 37.42 -5.13
C GLU A 451 0.03 36.49 -5.36
N ARG A 452 0.04 35.35 -4.66
CA ARG A 452 1.12 34.37 -4.71
C ARG A 452 0.58 32.96 -4.66
N VAL A 453 1.38 32.02 -5.15
CA VAL A 453 1.11 30.60 -4.97
C VAL A 453 1.27 30.26 -3.49
N VAL A 454 0.27 29.61 -2.90
CA VAL A 454 0.25 29.24 -1.48
C VAL A 454 0.32 27.72 -1.27
N GLU A 455 -0.14 26.94 -2.23
CA GLU A 455 -0.14 25.48 -2.13
C GLU A 455 -0.01 24.82 -3.50
N VAL A 456 0.55 23.59 -3.53
CA VAL A 456 0.60 22.74 -4.72
C VAL A 456 0.13 21.35 -4.34
N LEU A 457 -0.95 20.91 -4.96
CA LEU A 457 -1.65 19.67 -4.66
C LEU A 457 -1.27 18.61 -5.67
N ALA A 458 -0.74 17.48 -5.20
CA ALA A 458 -0.49 16.33 -6.06
C ALA A 458 -1.83 15.71 -6.53
N THR A 459 -1.84 15.23 -7.76
CA THR A 459 -2.99 14.57 -8.38
C THR A 459 -2.60 13.22 -8.97
N ASP A 460 -3.60 12.38 -9.26
CA ASP A 460 -3.40 11.03 -9.78
C ASP A 460 -4.25 10.78 -11.05
N PRO A 461 -3.66 10.71 -12.25
CA PRO A 461 -2.62 11.56 -12.85
C PRO A 461 -3.21 12.51 -13.94
N MET A 462 -2.38 13.38 -14.54
CA MET A 462 -2.70 14.37 -15.59
C MET A 462 -4.02 15.14 -15.39
N PRO A 463 -4.07 16.09 -14.45
CA PRO A 463 -5.24 16.94 -14.27
C PRO A 463 -5.42 17.82 -15.51
N VAL A 464 -6.58 17.73 -16.16
CA VAL A 464 -6.85 18.47 -17.39
C VAL A 464 -7.91 19.52 -17.24
N GLU A 465 -8.97 19.23 -16.48
CA GLU A 465 -10.12 20.11 -16.32
C GLU A 465 -10.46 20.22 -14.83
N LEU A 466 -10.81 21.44 -14.42
CA LEU A 466 -11.12 21.79 -13.05
C LEU A 466 -12.56 22.33 -12.98
N TYR A 467 -13.36 21.78 -12.07
CA TYR A 467 -14.76 22.15 -11.87
C TYR A 467 -15.01 22.50 -10.41
N TYR A 468 -15.18 23.79 -10.11
CA TYR A 468 -15.55 24.25 -8.76
C TYR A 468 -17.07 24.23 -8.58
N VAL A 469 -17.53 23.64 -7.48
CA VAL A 469 -18.95 23.53 -7.11
C VAL A 469 -19.17 24.33 -5.84
N ALA A 470 -19.78 25.51 -5.98
CA ALA A 470 -19.98 26.44 -4.86
C ALA A 470 -20.91 25.88 -3.79
N SER A 471 -21.95 25.11 -4.16
CA SER A 471 -22.93 24.55 -3.22
C SER A 471 -22.32 23.56 -2.21
N THR A 472 -21.27 22.83 -2.58
CA THR A 472 -20.57 21.87 -1.72
C THR A 472 -19.18 22.34 -1.29
N ASP A 473 -18.72 23.48 -1.81
CA ASP A 473 -17.36 24.00 -1.64
C ASP A 473 -16.28 22.96 -2.00
N GLN A 474 -16.50 22.26 -3.11
CA GLN A 474 -15.63 21.21 -3.61
C GLN A 474 -15.13 21.55 -5.00
N LEU A 475 -13.88 21.21 -5.28
CA LEU A 475 -13.25 21.32 -6.58
C LEU A 475 -12.99 19.93 -7.13
N PHE A 476 -13.65 19.59 -8.23
CA PHE A 476 -13.48 18.34 -8.94
C PHE A 476 -12.37 18.49 -9.98
N VAL A 477 -11.46 17.53 -10.00
CA VAL A 477 -10.31 17.49 -10.90
C VAL A 477 -10.46 16.27 -11.80
N HIS A 478 -10.68 16.51 -13.09
CA HIS A 478 -10.71 15.45 -14.09
C HIS A 478 -9.30 15.14 -14.56
N CYS A 479 -8.90 13.88 -14.40
CA CYS A 479 -7.52 13.41 -14.48
C CYS A 479 -7.39 12.33 -15.56
N TRP A 480 -6.52 12.46 -16.56
CA TRP A 480 -6.25 11.36 -17.50
C TRP A 480 -5.23 10.38 -16.93
N VAL A 481 -5.53 9.09 -17.01
CA VAL A 481 -4.61 8.05 -16.54
C VAL A 481 -3.39 7.92 -17.45
N ASP A 482 -3.58 8.15 -18.76
CA ASP A 482 -2.50 8.16 -19.74
C ASP A 482 -2.76 9.11 -20.91
N GLY A 483 -1.70 9.43 -21.67
CA GLY A 483 -1.79 10.26 -22.88
C GLY A 483 -2.59 9.62 -24.03
N SER A 484 -3.07 8.38 -23.90
CA SER A 484 -3.89 7.73 -24.93
C SER A 484 -5.32 8.25 -24.96
N ARG A 485 -5.71 9.05 -23.96
CA ARG A 485 -7.06 9.55 -23.75
C ARG A 485 -8.10 8.42 -23.66
N ARG A 486 -7.73 7.28 -23.06
CA ARG A 486 -8.61 6.11 -22.95
C ARG A 486 -9.17 5.87 -21.57
N MET A 487 -8.45 6.31 -20.55
CA MET A 487 -8.77 6.09 -19.16
C MET A 487 -8.65 7.42 -18.42
N SER A 488 -9.63 7.75 -17.60
CA SER A 488 -9.60 8.93 -16.75
C SER A 488 -10.17 8.63 -15.37
N ASN A 489 -9.84 9.48 -14.42
CA ASN A 489 -10.21 9.42 -13.03
C ASN A 489 -10.76 10.80 -12.59
N LEU A 490 -11.50 10.82 -11.48
CA LEU A 490 -12.02 12.03 -10.87
C LEU A 490 -11.48 12.14 -9.44
N GLN A 491 -10.84 13.26 -9.14
CA GLN A 491 -10.33 13.59 -7.81
C GLN A 491 -11.10 14.78 -7.24
N VAL A 492 -11.22 14.87 -5.92
CA VAL A 492 -11.97 15.96 -5.26
C VAL A 492 -11.08 16.66 -4.25
N ILE A 493 -11.04 17.98 -4.35
CA ILE A 493 -10.42 18.89 -3.39
C ILE A 493 -11.55 19.49 -2.56
N TYR A 494 -11.51 19.30 -1.24
CA TYR A 494 -12.55 19.77 -0.33
C TYR A 494 -12.21 21.13 0.26
N ALA A 495 -13.24 21.86 0.66
CA ALA A 495 -13.12 23.18 1.31
C ALA A 495 -12.30 24.15 0.44
N ALA A 496 -12.57 24.15 -0.87
CA ALA A 496 -11.73 24.81 -1.86
C ALA A 496 -11.70 26.35 -1.71
N SER A 497 -12.75 26.95 -1.15
CA SER A 497 -12.80 28.40 -0.90
C SER A 497 -12.36 28.80 0.53
N VAL A 498 -12.15 27.84 1.43
CA VAL A 498 -11.85 28.12 2.84
C VAL A 498 -10.35 28.32 3.07
N PRO A 499 -9.94 29.35 3.83
CA PRO A 499 -8.55 29.52 4.22
C PRO A 499 -8.05 28.35 5.08
N GLY A 500 -6.90 27.79 4.73
CA GLY A 500 -6.31 26.65 5.44
C GLY A 500 -5.88 25.56 4.47
N MET A 501 -5.85 24.31 4.92
CA MET A 501 -5.44 23.18 4.09
C MET A 501 -6.46 22.84 3.01
N HIS A 502 -6.03 22.84 1.75
CA HIS A 502 -6.81 22.30 0.65
C HIS A 502 -6.51 20.81 0.50
N PHE A 503 -7.44 19.95 0.93
CA PHE A 503 -7.19 18.51 0.91
C PHE A 503 -7.71 17.88 -0.39
N ALA A 504 -6.78 17.40 -1.22
CA ALA A 504 -7.10 16.56 -2.36
C ALA A 504 -7.30 15.10 -1.89
N ALA A 505 -8.55 14.62 -1.89
CA ALA A 505 -8.85 13.21 -1.70
C ALA A 505 -9.17 12.57 -3.05
N GLN A 506 -8.60 11.41 -3.30
CA GLN A 506 -9.10 10.52 -4.34
C GLN A 506 -10.45 9.97 -3.89
N ILE A 507 -11.43 9.93 -4.80
CA ILE A 507 -12.68 9.21 -4.54
C ILE A 507 -12.28 7.74 -4.35
N GLN A 508 -12.41 7.20 -3.14
CA GLN A 508 -12.17 5.78 -2.92
C GLN A 508 -13.18 4.96 -3.73
N PRO A 509 -12.83 3.75 -4.18
CA PRO A 509 -13.78 2.79 -4.70
C PRO A 509 -14.91 2.54 -3.71
N LEU A 510 -16.11 3.06 -4.01
CA LEU A 510 -17.29 2.97 -3.14
C LEU A 510 -17.87 1.57 -3.05
N ASP A 511 -17.41 0.64 -3.89
CA ASP A 511 -17.97 -0.69 -3.99
C ASP A 511 -17.20 -1.73 -3.15
N GLY A 512 -16.53 -1.31 -2.06
CA GLY A 512 -16.04 -2.24 -1.04
C GLY A 512 -15.11 -3.35 -1.56
N GLY A 513 -14.34 -3.06 -2.60
CA GLY A 513 -13.44 -4.04 -3.24
C GLY A 513 -14.11 -4.79 -4.40
N ASN A 514 -14.20 -4.13 -5.56
CA ASN A 514 -13.78 -4.62 -6.87
C ASN A 514 -14.03 -3.51 -7.92
N SER A 515 -12.95 -2.98 -8.50
CA SER A 515 -12.89 -2.04 -9.64
C SER A 515 -13.88 -0.88 -9.66
N ILE A 516 -13.49 0.31 -9.16
CA ILE A 516 -14.06 1.54 -9.72
C ILE A 516 -13.39 1.81 -11.08
N ASP A 517 -14.26 1.99 -12.07
CA ASP A 517 -14.04 2.06 -13.51
C ASP A 517 -12.98 3.09 -13.92
N LEU A 518 -11.83 2.61 -14.40
CA LEU A 518 -10.81 3.36 -15.15
C LEU A 518 -11.32 3.86 -16.53
N ALA A 519 -12.62 4.06 -16.72
CA ALA A 519 -13.25 4.29 -18.02
C ALA A 519 -14.19 5.51 -18.05
N VAL A 520 -14.08 6.44 -17.10
CA VAL A 520 -14.75 7.74 -17.23
C VAL A 520 -14.26 8.39 -18.53
N TYR A 521 -15.19 8.78 -19.40
CA TYR A 521 -14.90 9.41 -20.68
C TYR A 521 -15.22 10.91 -20.64
N SER A 522 -16.33 11.27 -20.00
CA SER A 522 -16.74 12.64 -19.77
C SER A 522 -17.41 12.72 -18.40
N PHE A 523 -17.09 13.78 -17.66
CA PHE A 523 -17.76 14.16 -16.42
C PHE A 523 -18.31 15.57 -16.57
N PHE A 524 -19.56 15.74 -16.21
CA PHE A 524 -20.25 17.00 -16.37
C PHE A 524 -20.98 17.37 -15.09
N ILE A 525 -20.80 18.61 -14.63
CA ILE A 525 -21.58 19.19 -13.54
C ILE A 525 -22.47 20.27 -14.12
N PRO A 526 -23.81 20.17 -13.98
CA PRO A 526 -24.70 21.24 -14.37
C PRO A 526 -24.29 22.54 -13.68
N PRO A 527 -24.12 23.66 -14.42
CA PRO A 527 -23.92 24.96 -13.79
C PRO A 527 -25.13 25.31 -12.92
N GLU A 528 -24.90 26.08 -11.86
CA GLU A 528 -25.99 26.64 -11.07
C GLU A 528 -26.86 27.53 -11.96
N SER A 529 -28.18 27.36 -11.86
CA SER A 529 -29.15 28.14 -12.62
C SER A 529 -30.37 28.45 -11.76
N PRO A 530 -31.23 29.40 -12.18
CA PRO A 530 -32.49 29.67 -11.48
C PRO A 530 -33.40 28.43 -11.32
N LEU A 531 -33.25 27.42 -12.18
CA LEU A 531 -34.00 26.16 -12.14
C LEU A 531 -33.26 25.03 -11.41
N ASN A 532 -31.95 25.18 -11.21
CA ASN A 532 -31.09 24.23 -10.52
C ASN A 532 -30.09 25.00 -9.64
N THR A 533 -30.58 25.51 -8.50
CA THR A 533 -29.83 26.46 -7.66
C THR A 533 -28.72 25.83 -6.83
N GLN A 534 -28.60 24.50 -6.78
CA GLN A 534 -27.61 23.83 -5.91
C GLN A 534 -26.97 22.58 -6.55
N SER A 535 -27.05 22.41 -7.87
CA SER A 535 -26.51 21.28 -8.65
C SER A 535 -26.22 20.04 -7.81
N ARG A 536 -27.26 19.28 -7.47
CA ARG A 536 -27.14 18.15 -6.54
C ARG A 536 -26.34 16.98 -7.11
N TYR A 537 -26.30 16.87 -8.44
CA TYR A 537 -25.75 15.72 -9.14
C TYR A 537 -24.79 16.15 -10.24
N GLY A 538 -23.67 15.44 -10.37
CA GLY A 538 -22.87 15.38 -11.57
C GLY A 538 -23.26 14.17 -12.41
N TYR A 539 -23.03 14.24 -13.71
CA TYR A 539 -23.33 13.18 -14.66
C TYR A 539 -22.01 12.61 -15.20
N ILE A 540 -21.88 11.29 -15.17
CA ILE A 540 -20.70 10.56 -15.60
C ILE A 540 -21.06 9.69 -16.80
N VAL A 541 -20.26 9.79 -17.85
CA VAL A 541 -20.30 8.91 -19.02
C VAL A 541 -19.08 8.01 -18.99
N HIS A 542 -19.33 6.71 -19.10
CA HIS A 542 -18.29 5.71 -19.24
C HIS A 542 -18.15 5.28 -20.69
N ARG A 543 -16.90 5.12 -21.14
CA ARG A 543 -16.60 4.77 -22.54
C ARG A 543 -17.23 3.44 -22.93
N GLY A 544 -17.98 3.43 -24.04
CA GLY A 544 -18.58 2.22 -24.62
C GLY A 544 -19.78 1.67 -23.83
N ARG A 545 -20.21 2.34 -22.75
CA ARG A 545 -21.49 2.07 -22.09
C ARG A 545 -22.59 2.87 -22.77
N GLN A 546 -23.81 2.38 -22.73
CA GLN A 546 -25.02 3.06 -23.23
C GLN A 546 -25.86 3.61 -22.07
N VAL A 547 -25.19 4.17 -21.06
CA VAL A 547 -25.81 4.60 -19.79
C VAL A 547 -25.13 5.89 -19.33
N ILE A 548 -25.92 6.81 -18.77
CA ILE A 548 -25.41 7.96 -18.02
C ILE A 548 -25.63 7.70 -16.53
N TYR A 549 -24.56 7.84 -15.77
CA TYR A 549 -24.57 7.62 -14.32
C TYR A 549 -24.68 8.95 -13.59
N LYS A 550 -25.39 8.96 -12.47
CA LYS A 550 -25.55 10.13 -11.62
C LYS A 550 -24.65 9.99 -10.40
N LEU A 551 -23.77 10.96 -10.17
CA LEU A 551 -22.96 11.09 -8.97
C LEU A 551 -23.59 12.15 -8.07
N ASN A 552 -23.96 11.79 -6.84
CA ASN A 552 -24.38 12.78 -5.86
C ASN A 552 -23.15 13.58 -5.39
N LEU A 553 -23.12 14.89 -5.66
CA LEU A 553 -21.94 15.71 -5.37
C LEU A 553 -21.70 15.93 -3.87
N GLY A 554 -22.73 15.75 -3.03
CA GLY A 554 -22.60 15.89 -1.57
C GLY A 554 -22.06 14.63 -0.89
N THR A 555 -22.53 13.45 -1.32
CA THR A 555 -22.11 12.15 -0.74
C THR A 555 -20.99 11.47 -1.52
N LEU A 556 -20.73 11.93 -2.75
CA LEU A 556 -19.85 11.32 -3.74
C LEU A 556 -20.21 9.86 -4.06
N LEU A 557 -21.46 9.46 -3.84
CA LEU A 557 -21.97 8.14 -4.19
C LEU A 557 -22.71 8.18 -5.53
N TYR A 558 -22.58 7.11 -6.32
CA TYR A 558 -23.49 6.89 -7.43
C TYR A 558 -24.91 6.75 -6.89
N ASP A 559 -25.86 7.41 -7.56
CA ASP A 559 -27.28 7.20 -7.30
C ASP A 559 -27.71 5.83 -7.86
N ASP A 560 -28.72 5.21 -7.26
CA ASP A 560 -29.30 3.97 -7.76
C ASP A 560 -29.99 4.18 -9.13
N ALA A 561 -30.27 5.44 -9.48
CA ALA A 561 -30.86 5.85 -10.75
C ALA A 561 -29.80 6.09 -11.83
N THR A 562 -29.94 5.41 -12.96
CA THR A 562 -29.14 5.62 -14.17
C THR A 562 -30.04 5.90 -15.36
N ILE A 563 -29.58 6.73 -16.30
CA ILE A 563 -30.32 7.03 -17.52
C ILE A 563 -29.89 6.01 -18.58
N ASP A 564 -30.77 5.04 -18.86
CA ASP A 564 -30.52 3.99 -19.86
C ASP A 564 -30.77 4.52 -21.28
N LEU A 565 -29.70 4.53 -22.08
CA LEU A 565 -29.73 4.97 -23.48
C LEU A 565 -29.69 3.79 -24.46
N SER A 566 -29.64 2.54 -23.96
CA SER A 566 -29.64 1.32 -24.77
C SER A 566 -30.84 1.22 -25.72
N PRO A 567 -32.09 1.59 -25.33
CA PRO A 567 -33.25 1.57 -26.23
C PRO A 567 -33.08 2.48 -27.46
N HIS A 568 -32.22 3.48 -27.36
CA HIS A 568 -31.94 4.46 -28.41
C HIS A 568 -30.64 4.15 -29.19
N GLY A 569 -29.95 3.06 -28.85
CA GLY A 569 -28.68 2.65 -29.46
C GLY A 569 -27.54 3.65 -29.23
N CYS A 570 -27.68 4.56 -28.26
CA CYS A 570 -26.73 5.65 -28.04
C CYS A 570 -25.63 5.23 -27.06
N SER A 571 -24.38 5.23 -27.52
CA SER A 571 -23.22 5.21 -26.62
C SER A 571 -22.76 6.66 -26.43
N PRO A 572 -23.06 7.31 -25.29
CA PRO A 572 -22.72 8.71 -25.07
C PRO A 572 -21.21 8.97 -25.17
N GLU A 573 -20.84 10.05 -25.84
CA GLU A 573 -19.48 10.57 -25.92
C GLU A 573 -19.37 11.95 -25.26
N ASN A 574 -20.29 12.86 -25.57
CA ASN A 574 -20.27 14.20 -25.02
C ASN A 574 -21.65 14.55 -24.43
N MET A 575 -21.64 15.43 -23.44
CA MET A 575 -22.85 15.90 -22.77
C MET A 575 -22.83 17.41 -22.65
N PHE A 576 -23.98 18.02 -22.87
CA PHE A 576 -24.18 19.44 -22.75
C PHE A 576 -25.51 19.74 -22.06
N TYR A 577 -25.52 20.71 -21.16
CA TYR A 577 -26.71 21.05 -20.38
C TYR A 577 -27.29 22.40 -20.79
N GLN A 578 -28.58 22.37 -21.07
CA GLN A 578 -29.40 23.54 -21.31
C GLN A 578 -30.11 23.93 -19.99
N PRO A 579 -29.77 25.07 -19.38
CA PRO A 579 -30.31 25.47 -18.09
C PRO A 579 -31.82 25.70 -18.11
N ILE A 580 -32.31 26.47 -19.09
CA ILE A 580 -33.74 26.71 -19.26
C ILE A 580 -34.37 25.46 -19.87
N GLY A 581 -35.34 24.86 -19.17
CA GLY A 581 -35.92 23.57 -19.52
C GLY A 581 -35.24 22.36 -18.88
N GLY A 582 -34.02 22.52 -18.33
CA GLY A 582 -33.31 21.45 -17.63
C GLY A 582 -33.03 20.24 -18.52
N LEU A 583 -32.56 20.47 -19.74
CA LEU A 583 -32.33 19.44 -20.74
C LEU A 583 -30.85 19.09 -20.82
N LEU A 584 -30.54 17.81 -20.92
CA LEU A 584 -29.21 17.27 -21.15
C LEU A 584 -29.16 16.74 -22.58
N HIS A 585 -28.40 17.40 -23.44
CA HIS A 585 -28.12 16.97 -24.81
C HIS A 585 -26.90 16.05 -24.80
N VAL A 586 -27.06 14.87 -25.40
CA VAL A 586 -26.09 13.79 -25.34
C VAL A 586 -25.71 13.42 -26.77
N THR A 587 -24.46 13.67 -27.14
CA THR A 587 -23.92 13.29 -28.44
C THR A 587 -23.43 11.83 -28.37
N CYS A 588 -23.94 11.00 -29.27
CA CYS A 588 -23.64 9.57 -29.30
C CYS A 588 -22.51 9.24 -30.29
N ALA A 589 -21.70 8.24 -29.94
CA ALA A 589 -20.65 7.69 -30.80
C ALA A 589 -21.17 7.25 -32.18
N TYR A 590 -20.36 7.49 -33.21
CA TYR A 590 -20.63 7.05 -34.59
C TYR A 590 -20.69 5.52 -34.69
N GLN A 591 -21.83 4.99 -35.13
CA GLN A 591 -22.01 3.55 -35.39
C GLN A 591 -22.02 3.27 -36.90
N GLY A 592 -20.83 3.13 -37.47
CA GLY A 592 -20.58 2.43 -38.74
C GLY A 592 -21.56 2.70 -39.88
N GLY A 593 -21.73 3.95 -40.31
CA GLY A 593 -22.44 4.32 -41.55
C GLY A 593 -23.51 5.40 -41.39
N GLU A 594 -24.03 5.62 -40.19
CA GLU A 594 -25.01 6.68 -39.89
C GLU A 594 -24.34 7.86 -39.20
N LEU A 595 -24.77 9.10 -39.52
CA LEU A 595 -24.35 10.29 -38.77
C LEU A 595 -24.56 10.06 -37.27
N PRO A 596 -23.72 10.65 -36.39
CA PRO A 596 -23.92 10.55 -34.95
C PRO A 596 -25.37 10.95 -34.59
N ARG A 597 -25.86 10.53 -33.42
CA ARG A 597 -27.21 10.89 -32.98
C ARG A 597 -27.10 11.78 -31.75
N THR A 598 -28.00 12.75 -31.63
CA THR A 598 -28.13 13.55 -30.42
C THR A 598 -29.39 13.12 -29.68
N VAL A 599 -29.25 12.75 -28.42
CA VAL A 599 -30.35 12.35 -27.54
C VAL A 599 -30.56 13.44 -26.50
N THR A 600 -31.79 13.94 -26.39
CA THR A 600 -32.15 14.94 -25.38
C THR A 600 -32.84 14.25 -24.21
N VAL A 601 -32.30 14.45 -23.01
CA VAL A 601 -32.82 13.90 -21.77
C VAL A 601 -33.32 15.01 -20.87
N GLU A 602 -34.55 14.89 -20.38
CA GLU A 602 -35.08 15.81 -19.37
C GLU A 602 -34.52 15.42 -17.99
N THR A 603 -33.71 16.30 -17.39
CA THR A 603 -33.00 15.96 -16.14
C THR A 603 -33.94 15.77 -14.93
N ALA A 604 -35.14 16.37 -14.98
CA ALA A 604 -36.13 16.26 -13.91
C ALA A 604 -36.88 14.91 -13.90
N THR A 605 -37.18 14.36 -15.08
CA THR A 605 -37.88 13.07 -15.21
C THR A 605 -36.95 11.92 -15.57
N GLU A 606 -35.72 12.23 -15.95
CA GLU A 606 -34.68 11.28 -16.39
C GLU A 606 -35.07 10.49 -17.64
N LYS A 607 -36.00 11.03 -18.42
CA LYS A 607 -36.49 10.39 -19.65
C LYS A 607 -35.90 11.05 -20.87
N VAL A 608 -35.62 10.21 -21.87
CA VAL A 608 -35.33 10.65 -23.22
C VAL A 608 -36.61 11.26 -23.79
N VAL A 609 -36.57 12.55 -24.09
CA VAL A 609 -37.71 13.33 -24.61
C VAL A 609 -37.63 13.53 -26.11
N GLU A 610 -36.43 13.51 -26.69
CA GLU A 610 -36.20 13.73 -28.11
C GLU A 610 -34.99 12.95 -28.61
N THR A 611 -35.03 12.50 -29.85
CA THR A 611 -33.89 11.90 -30.55
C THR A 611 -33.75 12.56 -31.91
N ASN A 612 -32.67 13.31 -32.10
CA ASN A 612 -32.39 14.03 -33.33
C ASN A 612 -31.27 13.34 -34.11
N GLN A 613 -31.45 13.25 -35.43
CA GLN A 613 -30.42 12.78 -36.35
C GLN A 613 -29.39 13.88 -36.69
N GLU A 614 -29.61 15.10 -36.20
CA GLU A 614 -28.69 16.20 -36.37
C GLU A 614 -27.56 16.10 -35.35
N SER A 615 -26.34 15.90 -35.84
CA SER A 615 -25.13 15.66 -35.04
C SER A 615 -23.86 16.23 -35.63
N ASP A 616 -24.01 17.07 -36.66
CA ASP A 616 -22.87 17.60 -37.39
C ASP A 616 -22.19 18.76 -36.62
N PHE A 617 -22.66 19.08 -35.41
CA PHE A 617 -22.05 20.08 -34.54
C PHE A 617 -21.12 19.40 -33.53
N ASP A 618 -19.94 19.98 -33.36
CA ASP A 618 -18.90 19.46 -32.48
C ASP A 618 -19.11 19.93 -31.03
N ARG A 619 -19.53 21.20 -30.88
CA ARG A 619 -19.64 21.86 -29.58
C ARG A 619 -20.88 22.72 -29.48
N GLU A 620 -21.37 22.81 -28.25
CA GLU A 620 -22.45 23.70 -27.85
C GLU A 620 -21.96 24.62 -26.74
N PHE A 621 -22.43 25.86 -26.76
CA PHE A 621 -22.15 26.87 -25.74
C PHE A 621 -23.47 27.49 -25.30
N THR A 622 -23.64 27.75 -24.01
CA THR A 622 -24.82 28.47 -23.48
C THR A 622 -24.39 29.83 -22.96
N SER A 623 -25.23 30.85 -23.15
CA SER A 623 -25.09 32.13 -22.46
C SER A 623 -25.27 31.96 -20.95
N SER A 624 -24.63 32.82 -20.16
CA SER A 624 -24.68 32.77 -18.69
C SER A 624 -26.09 32.94 -18.11
N ASP A 625 -26.99 33.63 -18.83
CA ASP A 625 -28.40 33.78 -18.48
C ASP A 625 -29.28 32.59 -18.90
N GLY A 626 -28.69 31.61 -19.61
CA GLY A 626 -29.39 30.43 -20.13
C GLY A 626 -30.35 30.71 -21.27
N GLN A 627 -30.39 31.91 -21.86
CA GLN A 627 -31.37 32.28 -22.88
C GLN A 627 -30.94 31.97 -24.32
N HIS A 628 -29.66 31.69 -24.55
CA HIS A 628 -29.11 31.46 -25.88
C HIS A 628 -28.24 30.21 -25.91
N VAL A 629 -28.31 29.46 -27.00
CA VAL A 629 -27.44 28.31 -27.29
C VAL A 629 -26.75 28.53 -28.63
N LEU A 630 -25.42 28.40 -28.64
CA LEU A 630 -24.61 28.45 -29.84
C LEU A 630 -24.17 27.03 -30.20
N ARG A 631 -24.51 26.57 -31.40
CA ARG A 631 -24.00 25.31 -31.97
C ARG A 631 -22.94 25.60 -33.02
N VAL A 632 -21.78 24.98 -32.88
CA VAL A 632 -20.65 25.14 -33.80
C VAL A 632 -20.55 23.93 -34.72
N TYR A 633 -20.56 24.16 -36.03
CA TYR A 633 -20.43 23.14 -37.08
C TYR A 633 -19.12 23.37 -37.86
N PRO A 634 -17.97 22.86 -37.38
CA PRO A 634 -16.66 23.17 -37.97
C PRO A 634 -16.56 22.76 -39.44
N GLU A 635 -17.01 21.56 -39.78
CA GLU A 635 -16.97 21.01 -41.14
C GLU A 635 -17.86 21.76 -42.14
N LYS A 636 -18.90 22.43 -41.64
CA LYS A 636 -19.81 23.26 -42.45
C LYS A 636 -19.39 24.74 -42.48
N GLN A 637 -18.33 25.10 -41.75
CA GLN A 637 -17.94 26.50 -41.50
C GLN A 637 -19.17 27.35 -41.14
N GLN A 638 -19.94 26.86 -40.18
CA GLN A 638 -21.23 27.43 -39.81
C GLN A 638 -21.38 27.45 -38.30
N VAL A 639 -22.00 28.51 -37.80
CA VAL A 639 -22.44 28.61 -36.41
C VAL A 639 -23.93 28.92 -36.41
N ARG A 640 -24.66 28.33 -35.47
CA ARG A 640 -26.09 28.57 -35.31
C ARG A 640 -26.37 29.05 -33.90
N LEU A 641 -26.99 30.22 -33.81
CA LEU A 641 -27.45 30.79 -32.54
C LEU A 641 -28.95 30.54 -32.41
N TYR A 642 -29.33 29.85 -31.34
CA TYR A 642 -30.71 29.57 -30.98
C TYR A 642 -31.10 30.41 -29.76
N ASN A 643 -32.31 30.98 -29.77
CA ASN A 643 -32.92 31.50 -28.56
C ASN A 643 -33.68 30.39 -27.86
N ILE A 644 -33.70 30.42 -26.54
CA ILE A 644 -34.44 29.47 -25.73
C ILE A 644 -35.75 30.13 -25.27
N THR A 645 -36.87 29.46 -25.53
CA THR A 645 -38.18 29.92 -25.08
C THR A 645 -38.32 29.76 -23.56
N SER A 646 -39.36 30.36 -22.97
CA SER A 646 -39.66 30.16 -21.54
C SER A 646 -39.99 28.70 -21.19
N SER A 647 -40.35 27.87 -22.17
CA SER A 647 -40.57 26.42 -21.99
C SER A 647 -39.29 25.59 -22.13
N GLY A 648 -38.16 26.17 -22.55
CA GLY A 648 -36.92 25.44 -22.81
C GLY A 648 -36.78 24.93 -24.25
N ASP A 649 -37.66 25.32 -25.16
CA ASP A 649 -37.56 24.91 -26.56
C ASP A 649 -36.60 25.84 -27.33
N LEU A 650 -35.86 25.28 -28.28
CA LEU A 650 -35.01 26.06 -29.19
C LEU A 650 -35.86 26.70 -30.30
N THR A 651 -35.71 28.00 -30.53
CA THR A 651 -36.37 28.71 -31.64
C THR A 651 -35.71 28.40 -32.99
N GLU A 652 -36.24 28.94 -34.09
CA GLU A 652 -35.48 28.96 -35.35
C GLU A 652 -34.14 29.67 -35.16
N PRO A 653 -33.02 29.10 -35.65
CA PRO A 653 -31.70 29.65 -35.42
C PRO A 653 -31.35 30.80 -36.36
N ILE A 654 -30.55 31.73 -35.85
CA ILE A 654 -29.75 32.62 -36.67
C ILE A 654 -28.56 31.83 -37.19
N VAL A 655 -28.50 31.65 -38.51
CA VAL A 655 -27.44 30.93 -39.20
C VAL A 655 -26.34 31.90 -39.62
N LEU A 656 -25.14 31.71 -39.10
CA LEU A 656 -23.94 32.42 -39.51
C LEU A 656 -23.01 31.49 -40.27
N HIS A 657 -22.58 31.92 -41.45
CA HIS A 657 -21.52 31.26 -42.19
C HIS A 657 -20.19 31.94 -41.87
N THR A 658 -19.26 31.16 -41.35
CA THR A 658 -17.88 31.60 -41.13
C THR A 658 -17.06 31.33 -42.38
N ASN A 659 -16.10 32.19 -42.68
CA ASN A 659 -15.06 31.96 -43.69
C ASN A 659 -13.88 31.14 -43.12
N PHE A 660 -14.00 30.68 -41.88
CA PHE A 660 -12.97 29.97 -41.13
C PHE A 660 -13.53 28.82 -40.31
N ALA A 661 -12.69 27.83 -40.00
CA ALA A 661 -13.01 26.82 -39.00
C ALA A 661 -12.99 27.46 -37.60
N VAL A 662 -14.05 27.24 -36.82
CA VAL A 662 -14.24 27.82 -35.49
C VAL A 662 -13.42 27.04 -34.45
N ALA A 663 -12.69 27.74 -33.59
CA ALA A 663 -11.86 27.15 -32.53
C ALA A 663 -12.58 27.10 -31.18
N ASP A 664 -13.12 28.25 -30.78
CA ASP A 664 -13.75 28.46 -29.48
C ASP A 664 -14.78 29.59 -29.56
N ALA A 665 -15.71 29.62 -28.61
CA ALA A 665 -16.69 30.68 -28.51
C ALA A 665 -16.93 31.06 -27.05
N ALA A 666 -17.19 32.35 -26.81
CA ALA A 666 -17.50 32.87 -25.48
C ALA A 666 -18.64 33.88 -25.56
N PHE A 667 -19.59 33.75 -24.65
CA PHE A 667 -20.62 34.76 -24.44
C PHE A 667 -20.10 35.85 -23.50
N GLU A 668 -20.33 37.10 -23.86
CA GLU A 668 -20.16 38.23 -22.96
C GLU A 668 -21.08 38.04 -21.74
N GLN A 669 -20.55 38.21 -20.53
CA GLN A 669 -21.36 38.13 -19.33
C GLN A 669 -22.04 39.48 -19.08
N LYS A 670 -23.38 39.52 -19.11
CA LYS A 670 -24.18 40.69 -18.74
C LYS A 670 -25.32 40.33 -17.79
N PRO A 671 -25.77 41.28 -16.94
CA PRO A 671 -26.95 41.07 -16.12
C PRO A 671 -28.19 40.83 -17.01
N SER A 672 -29.04 39.90 -16.57
CA SER A 672 -30.20 39.36 -17.30
C SER A 672 -31.28 40.39 -17.69
N ASN A 673 -31.20 41.62 -17.20
CA ASN A 673 -32.08 42.72 -17.56
C ASN A 673 -31.63 43.48 -18.83
N LEU A 674 -30.39 43.27 -19.28
CA LEU A 674 -29.88 43.81 -20.54
C LEU A 674 -30.06 42.76 -21.63
N ARG A 675 -30.87 43.06 -22.65
CA ARG A 675 -31.19 42.13 -23.75
C ARG A 675 -30.05 41.90 -24.74
N GLN A 676 -28.92 42.59 -24.59
CA GLN A 676 -27.83 42.61 -25.59
C GLN A 676 -26.65 41.75 -25.14
N THR A 677 -26.66 40.47 -25.52
CA THR A 677 -25.54 39.57 -25.28
C THR A 677 -24.70 39.52 -26.55
N THR A 678 -23.39 39.76 -26.45
CA THR A 678 -22.49 39.52 -27.59
C THR A 678 -21.91 38.12 -27.47
N VAL A 679 -21.85 37.36 -28.56
CA VAL A 679 -21.06 36.14 -28.64
C VAL A 679 -19.82 36.40 -29.48
N TYR A 680 -18.66 35.99 -28.97
CA TYR A 680 -17.37 36.05 -29.65
C TYR A 680 -17.02 34.66 -30.15
N ILE A 681 -16.60 34.56 -31.41
CA ILE A 681 -16.32 33.31 -32.12
C ILE A 681 -14.92 33.42 -32.71
N SER A 682 -14.04 32.53 -32.29
CA SER A 682 -12.64 32.53 -32.72
C SER A 682 -12.38 31.60 -33.89
N SER A 683 -11.39 31.97 -34.71
CA SER A 683 -10.86 31.14 -35.78
C SER A 683 -9.76 30.19 -35.31
N GLN A 684 -9.70 28.99 -35.88
CA GLN A 684 -8.64 28.00 -35.64
C GLN A 684 -7.29 28.39 -36.23
N SER A 685 -7.26 29.30 -37.21
CA SER A 685 -6.04 29.63 -37.95
C SER A 685 -5.85 31.13 -38.20
N GLN A 686 -6.92 31.92 -38.17
CA GLN A 686 -6.86 33.34 -38.46
C GLN A 686 -6.68 34.18 -37.19
N ALA A 687 -6.06 35.34 -37.37
CA ALA A 687 -5.77 36.32 -36.33
C ALA A 687 -6.95 37.30 -36.13
N GLU A 688 -8.16 36.76 -36.13
CA GLU A 688 -9.42 37.51 -36.07
C GLU A 688 -10.44 36.79 -35.16
N VAL A 689 -11.35 37.57 -34.58
CA VAL A 689 -12.49 37.08 -33.79
C VAL A 689 -13.76 37.72 -34.36
N MET A 690 -14.71 36.89 -34.75
CA MET A 690 -16.04 37.34 -35.15
C MET A 690 -16.87 37.63 -33.89
N HIS A 691 -17.69 38.67 -33.92
CA HIS A 691 -18.69 38.92 -32.87
C HIS A 691 -20.09 38.99 -33.48
N LEU A 692 -21.08 38.50 -32.73
CA LEU A 692 -22.50 38.62 -33.05
C LEU A 692 -23.23 39.21 -31.84
N ASP A 693 -23.95 40.31 -32.04
CA ASP A 693 -24.91 40.82 -31.07
C ASP A 693 -26.23 40.05 -31.21
N THR A 694 -26.63 39.35 -30.15
CA THR A 694 -27.80 38.46 -30.15
C THR A 694 -29.12 39.23 -30.27
N SER A 695 -29.13 40.53 -29.97
CA SER A 695 -30.31 41.38 -29.95
C SER A 695 -30.54 42.11 -31.27
N THR A 696 -29.47 42.60 -31.90
CA THR A 696 -29.53 43.34 -33.16
C THR A 696 -29.30 42.42 -34.36
N GLY A 697 -28.68 41.26 -34.16
CA GLY A 697 -28.20 40.40 -35.24
C GLY A 697 -26.98 40.99 -35.97
N GLU A 698 -26.38 42.05 -35.43
CA GLU A 698 -25.20 42.68 -36.02
C GLU A 698 -23.99 41.76 -35.90
N VAL A 699 -23.33 41.51 -37.03
CA VAL A 699 -22.12 40.69 -37.12
C VAL A 699 -20.96 41.58 -37.51
N GLY A 700 -19.86 41.47 -36.77
CA GLY A 700 -18.62 42.16 -37.05
C GLY A 700 -17.41 41.25 -36.85
N VAL A 701 -16.24 41.73 -37.25
CA VAL A 701 -14.97 41.04 -37.09
C VAL A 701 -13.98 41.98 -36.43
N ILE A 702 -13.28 41.47 -35.43
CA ILE A 702 -12.20 42.14 -34.70
C ILE A 702 -10.89 41.58 -35.23
N ASP A 703 -10.15 42.44 -35.94
CA ASP A 703 -8.92 42.07 -36.62
C ASP A 703 -7.68 42.44 -35.80
N GLY A 704 -6.53 41.97 -36.27
CA GLY A 704 -5.23 42.40 -35.76
C GLY A 704 -4.84 41.75 -34.43
N LEU A 705 -5.52 40.68 -34.02
CA LEU A 705 -5.19 39.86 -32.85
C LEU A 705 -3.88 39.08 -33.06
N SER A 706 -3.37 38.48 -32.00
CA SER A 706 -2.29 37.50 -32.05
C SER A 706 -2.75 36.25 -32.80
N ARG A 707 -1.82 35.49 -33.40
CA ARG A 707 -2.17 34.24 -34.10
C ARG A 707 -2.70 33.18 -33.11
N PRO A 708 -3.66 32.33 -33.52
CA PRO A 708 -4.10 31.20 -32.71
C PRO A 708 -2.92 30.28 -32.34
N LEU A 709 -3.00 29.72 -31.14
CA LEU A 709 -2.14 28.65 -30.66
C LEU A 709 -2.28 27.39 -31.54
N GLN A 710 -1.23 26.60 -31.67
CA GLN A 710 -1.30 25.36 -32.44
C GLN A 710 -1.84 24.23 -31.55
N THR A 711 -2.76 23.41 -32.06
CA THR A 711 -3.35 22.30 -31.29
C THR A 711 -2.31 21.29 -30.79
N SER A 712 -1.17 21.17 -31.49
CA SER A 712 -0.05 20.33 -31.06
C SER A 712 0.61 20.78 -29.76
N ASP A 713 0.49 22.06 -29.41
CA ASP A 713 1.00 22.60 -28.14
C ASP A 713 0.15 22.15 -26.94
N PHE A 714 -1.10 21.70 -27.18
CA PHE A 714 -2.12 21.40 -26.16
C PHE A 714 -2.76 20.02 -26.35
N PRO A 715 -2.00 18.92 -26.19
CA PRO A 715 -2.53 17.58 -26.38
C PRO A 715 -3.58 17.15 -25.34
N TRP A 716 -3.94 17.98 -24.36
CA TRP A 716 -5.07 17.75 -23.45
C TRP A 716 -6.31 18.56 -23.81
N GLU A 717 -6.18 19.72 -24.48
CA GLU A 717 -7.32 20.58 -24.83
C GLU A 717 -7.25 21.00 -26.31
N PRO A 718 -8.23 20.62 -27.15
CA PRO A 718 -8.11 20.80 -28.60
C PRO A 718 -8.32 22.24 -29.09
N ARG A 719 -8.39 23.25 -28.20
CA ARG A 719 -8.67 24.64 -28.57
C ARG A 719 -7.40 25.33 -29.06
N SER A 720 -7.40 25.78 -30.31
CA SER A 720 -6.32 26.62 -30.86
C SER A 720 -6.43 28.09 -30.45
N ARG A 721 -7.52 28.52 -29.80
CA ARG A 721 -7.63 29.86 -29.20
C ARG A 721 -8.54 29.78 -27.99
N LEU A 722 -8.09 30.29 -26.85
CA LEU A 722 -8.90 30.41 -25.63
C LEU A 722 -9.59 31.78 -25.60
N LEU A 723 -10.89 31.82 -25.36
CA LEU A 723 -11.65 33.03 -25.13
C LEU A 723 -12.22 33.05 -23.71
N VAL A 724 -11.87 34.06 -22.92
CA VAL A 724 -12.30 34.18 -21.53
C VAL A 724 -12.98 35.54 -21.32
N PRO A 725 -14.31 35.57 -21.14
CA PRO A 725 -15.02 36.80 -20.82
C PRO A 725 -14.78 37.18 -19.36
N SER A 726 -14.78 38.47 -19.08
CA SER A 726 -14.82 38.99 -17.71
C SER A 726 -16.20 38.79 -17.07
N SER A 727 -16.32 39.16 -15.79
CA SER A 727 -17.58 39.09 -15.04
C SER A 727 -18.67 40.03 -15.58
N TRP A 728 -19.91 39.84 -15.14
CA TRP A 728 -21.06 40.75 -15.32
C TRP A 728 -20.83 42.25 -15.09
N TYR A 729 -19.83 42.63 -14.29
CA TYR A 729 -19.53 44.03 -13.98
C TYR A 729 -18.39 44.62 -14.79
N ASP A 730 -17.72 43.79 -15.56
CA ASP A 730 -16.61 44.19 -16.41
C ASP A 730 -16.89 43.76 -17.86
N ARG A 731 -16.25 44.43 -18.80
CA ARG A 731 -16.65 44.36 -20.23
C ARG A 731 -15.50 43.98 -21.13
N HIS A 732 -14.68 43.05 -20.68
CA HIS A 732 -13.48 42.66 -21.39
C HIS A 732 -13.53 41.18 -21.77
N VAL A 733 -12.90 40.84 -22.88
CA VAL A 733 -12.70 39.45 -23.29
C VAL A 733 -11.22 39.25 -23.56
N ALA A 734 -10.60 38.34 -22.81
CA ALA A 734 -9.23 37.93 -23.07
C ALA A 734 -9.20 36.85 -24.16
N SER A 735 -8.23 36.97 -25.06
CA SER A 735 -7.97 36.02 -26.13
C SER A 735 -6.50 35.59 -26.11
N ALA A 736 -6.27 34.30 -25.95
CA ALA A 736 -4.91 33.74 -26.00
C ALA A 736 -4.40 33.63 -27.44
N GLY A 737 -3.11 33.89 -27.65
CA GLY A 737 -2.42 33.64 -28.92
C GLY A 737 -0.99 33.13 -28.72
N GLU A 738 -0.33 32.80 -29.84
CA GLU A 738 1.01 32.20 -29.86
C GLU A 738 2.06 33.06 -29.11
N ASN A 739 2.00 34.38 -29.30
CA ASN A 739 2.99 35.35 -28.79
C ASN A 739 2.34 36.46 -27.94
N GLY A 740 1.21 36.18 -27.30
CA GLY A 740 0.59 37.15 -26.40
C GLY A 740 -0.85 36.83 -26.02
N VAL A 741 -1.38 37.67 -25.13
CA VAL A 741 -2.81 37.74 -24.81
C VAL A 741 -3.35 39.09 -25.25
N ASP A 742 -4.44 39.05 -26.01
CA ASP A 742 -5.20 40.22 -26.45
C ASP A 742 -6.40 40.42 -25.55
N VAL A 743 -6.62 41.65 -25.08
CA VAL A 743 -7.84 42.03 -24.37
C VAL A 743 -8.68 42.89 -25.30
N ILE A 744 -9.90 42.43 -25.51
CA ILE A 744 -10.90 43.09 -26.34
C ILE A 744 -11.84 43.86 -25.41
N ASP A 745 -12.02 45.16 -25.66
CA ASP A 745 -13.08 45.94 -25.00
C ASP A 745 -14.42 45.65 -25.70
N ALA A 746 -15.38 45.15 -24.93
CA ALA A 746 -16.64 44.67 -25.46
C ALA A 746 -17.61 45.80 -25.86
N GLU A 747 -17.37 47.05 -25.46
CA GLU A 747 -18.17 48.19 -25.90
C GLU A 747 -17.69 48.69 -27.27
N THR A 748 -16.38 48.90 -27.42
CA THR A 748 -15.76 49.42 -28.64
C THR A 748 -15.56 48.37 -29.72
N LYS A 749 -15.54 47.07 -29.34
CA LYS A 749 -15.21 45.94 -30.22
C LYS A 749 -13.80 46.05 -30.82
N GLU A 750 -12.88 46.68 -30.10
CA GLU A 750 -11.48 46.83 -30.48
C GLU A 750 -10.55 46.18 -29.44
N VAL A 751 -9.33 45.87 -29.85
CA VAL A 751 -8.28 45.41 -28.94
C VAL A 751 -7.84 46.60 -28.08
N SER A 752 -8.22 46.61 -26.81
CA SER A 752 -7.87 47.67 -25.87
C SER A 752 -6.44 47.53 -25.34
N CYS A 753 -5.93 46.30 -25.30
CA CYS A 753 -4.76 45.95 -24.52
C CYS A 753 -4.10 44.69 -25.10
N ARG A 754 -2.75 44.64 -25.12
CA ARG A 754 -1.99 43.48 -25.59
C ARG A 754 -0.76 43.25 -24.74
N LEU A 755 -0.61 42.00 -24.30
CA LEU A 755 0.55 41.54 -23.56
C LEU A 755 1.42 40.66 -24.46
N HIS A 756 2.50 41.23 -25.01
CA HIS A 756 3.43 40.54 -25.91
C HIS A 756 4.42 39.61 -25.19
N ASP A 757 4.68 39.87 -23.90
CA ASP A 757 5.69 39.16 -23.10
C ASP A 757 5.12 37.89 -22.43
N VAL A 758 4.11 37.29 -23.06
CA VAL A 758 3.47 36.05 -22.66
C VAL A 758 3.33 35.14 -23.88
N THR A 759 4.30 34.25 -24.04
CA THR A 759 4.27 33.21 -25.07
C THR A 759 3.45 32.02 -24.58
N LYS A 760 2.63 31.46 -25.48
CA LYS A 760 1.78 30.28 -25.22
C LYS A 760 0.98 30.41 -23.92
N ALA A 761 0.02 31.34 -23.88
CA ALA A 761 -0.95 31.40 -22.78
C ALA A 761 -1.86 30.16 -22.84
N MET A 762 -1.77 29.31 -21.82
CA MET A 762 -2.31 27.94 -21.83
C MET A 762 -3.60 27.80 -21.04
N ALA A 763 -3.77 28.64 -20.02
CA ALA A 763 -5.02 28.80 -19.30
C ALA A 763 -5.18 30.27 -18.93
N ILE A 764 -6.40 30.77 -18.99
CA ILE A 764 -6.76 32.13 -18.57
C ILE A 764 -8.00 32.01 -17.71
N THR A 765 -8.07 32.76 -16.62
CA THR A 765 -9.29 32.86 -15.81
C THR A 765 -9.52 34.30 -15.38
N TRP A 766 -10.79 34.67 -15.25
CA TRP A 766 -11.19 35.98 -14.75
C TRP A 766 -11.47 35.91 -13.26
N VAL A 767 -10.91 36.86 -12.51
CA VAL A 767 -11.18 37.02 -11.08
C VAL A 767 -12.03 38.28 -10.91
N ASP A 768 -13.21 38.15 -10.31
CA ASP A 768 -14.03 39.29 -9.91
C ASP A 768 -13.46 39.88 -8.61
N GLY A 769 -13.36 41.20 -8.57
CA GLY A 769 -12.83 41.91 -7.42
C GLY A 769 -13.81 42.00 -6.26
N ARG A 770 -15.12 41.81 -6.49
CA ARG A 770 -16.17 42.14 -5.50
C ARG A 770 -16.43 41.10 -4.42
#